data_AF-A0A4P6KWC5-F1
#
_entry.id   AF-A0A4P6KWC5-F1
#
_cell.length_a   1.000
_cell.length_b   1.000
_cell.length_c   1.000
_cell.angle_alpha   90.00
_cell.angle_beta   90.00
_cell.angle_gamma   90.00
#
_symmetry.space_group_name_H-M   'P 1'
#
loop_
_entity.id
_entity.type
_entity.pdbx_description
1 polymer ?
#
loop_
_entity_poly.entity_id
_entity_poly.type
_entity_poly.pdbx_seq_one_letter_code
_entity_poly.pdbx_strand_id
1 'polypeptide(L)'
;MDVSTAISVAFAAVCPNSAWAGLPSEVNPGHPRLYGSKLDFQRMKSEAATGIADLPKVAGELRFSITPVAWKSVSGPPISIFGDRDRPNSIYVVHYSNGGGGNTTRLYVVFKGATGNNLEQVFDIPIGVRSDFVVGYNTSTQTATFKVGSNILPSRSIGNWAPKDQPFFFRPLAGTVLSDIWVTDLAAVGGSKTELLTFPGQTLDLPLASAWRSYVERAERAVGRLAACPQQVDDSNDTECNTRRGGRNAITEPAEWLSMAYRLTKKQKFLDAAKTHIELILNTPVGDVVDDESDSPEWSMSGRVGALGIYYDWLYDELGSPKRDQLAAKIKETIRYDTASQSDLVNYACGNQPLSNTAFKCDTDPEMTWTGTPGAKTISDTYLGGHSASGNFGSALGLLAIVEEHPDVKPLLNTIYDHFAQGYVPARDYFSIDGGNYALFGYGSGGGENAERLAVWRRALQPPVAPAKVVETVAAPHMVYPYIYAVRADGSFPARGDSGPFTASATGALAMAAIGANTNGDAHAAKFYWNDIHPYRVAEGLESGMIMERLMYKKPTTSNPVTSLPLSRHFSVSGNVLMRDRWTPSDTTLLEFKSTSFISINHHHMDQNSYSLYYKAPLLLDSGQYDKYGSNHWHNYYIRSIAHNTVTMFDKGEVFKLNDTKYLLNDGGQWLGARTFNPRLDQIKAAEPNKPAGSNWLDGVTAFEEGGTFSYVLGNASKAYLPNKIDSAAGFLRSIVYLRRDDNAGPPKILVFDSVRPTKNNLEITSLLHTATEPSSTVTPIAIPGEPGRYRLPFINKVDPITVRNEKGMVTVQTLLPIDASVIISGGTNGASCKQAHDSFYNKDASVDNPDCRFLVRAKEADGTLSWRNVAILEPSDGVGMTAQSTTDTGAWRMQISPKTPPAAGSTQHFLNVLHVADVDQKPDGAADISDAAVVLSQDISGVAVKMKDGQTIVFSSSAAPATNIRWKPDSNSTGRTLVFGLAKNAKFMLTSPGQDGWVELKPSTTGSYLSSIHGGVVRINP
;
A
#
# COMPACT_ATOMS: atom_id res chain seq x y z
N MET A 1 -13.90 17.79 31.85
CA MET A 1 -15.13 17.45 31.11
C MET A 1 -14.94 16.04 30.61
N ASP A 2 -15.57 15.11 31.33
CA ASP A 2 -15.56 13.68 31.07
C ASP A 2 -16.17 13.34 29.71
N VAL A 3 -15.44 12.58 28.90
CA VAL A 3 -16.03 11.70 27.89
C VAL A 3 -15.44 10.31 28.17
N SER A 4 -16.16 9.58 29.02
CA SER A 4 -15.88 8.20 29.40
C SER A 4 -15.78 7.31 28.18
N THR A 5 -14.70 6.53 28.16
CA THR A 5 -14.36 5.50 27.20
C THR A 5 -15.42 4.40 27.19
N ALA A 6 -16.39 4.50 26.25
CA ALA A 6 -17.18 3.36 25.84
C ALA A 6 -16.28 2.49 24.95
N ILE A 7 -15.55 1.55 25.57
CA ILE A 7 -15.04 0.38 24.86
C ILE A 7 -16.28 -0.42 24.50
N SER A 8 -16.78 -0.24 23.28
CA SER A 8 -17.70 -1.18 22.66
C SER A 8 -16.96 -2.50 22.48
N VAL A 9 -17.01 -3.35 23.51
CA VAL A 9 -16.87 -4.79 23.35
C VAL A 9 -18.02 -5.16 22.42
N ALA A 10 -17.74 -5.29 21.11
CA ALA A 10 -18.63 -5.94 20.19
C ALA A 10 -18.77 -7.38 20.69
N PHE A 11 -19.79 -7.64 21.51
CA PHE A 11 -20.26 -8.98 21.76
C PHE A 11 -20.52 -9.59 20.39
N ALA A 12 -19.68 -10.55 20.01
CA ALA A 12 -20.03 -11.56 19.03
C ALA A 12 -21.22 -12.32 19.62
N ALA A 13 -22.42 -11.77 19.44
CA ALA A 13 -23.64 -12.51 19.57
C ALA A 13 -23.56 -13.61 18.50
N VAL A 14 -23.33 -14.83 18.97
CA VAL A 14 -23.61 -16.05 18.23
C VAL A 14 -25.10 -16.05 17.92
N CYS A 15 -25.50 -15.37 16.86
CA CYS A 15 -26.75 -15.67 16.18
C CYS A 15 -26.53 -17.00 15.46
N PRO A 16 -27.36 -18.04 15.71
CA PRO A 16 -27.33 -19.23 14.88
C PRO A 16 -27.58 -18.82 13.42
N ASN A 17 -26.62 -19.18 12.55
CA ASN A 17 -26.61 -19.13 11.09
C ASN A 17 -28.00 -19.13 10.43
N SER A 18 -28.62 -17.97 10.24
CA SER A 18 -29.86 -17.87 9.45
C SER A 18 -30.16 -16.50 8.82
N ALA A 19 -29.23 -15.52 8.84
CA ALA A 19 -29.53 -14.16 8.35
C ALA A 19 -28.83 -13.74 7.04
N TRP A 20 -27.99 -14.58 6.43
CA TRP A 20 -27.37 -14.28 5.13
C TRP A 20 -27.45 -15.53 4.26
N ALA A 21 -28.51 -15.61 3.45
CA ALA A 21 -28.60 -16.56 2.36
C ALA A 21 -28.79 -15.72 1.09
N GLY A 22 -27.67 -15.40 0.42
CA GLY A 22 -27.65 -14.58 -0.79
C GLY A 22 -27.83 -13.08 -0.59
N LEU A 23 -28.19 -12.39 -1.68
CA LEU A 23 -28.29 -10.94 -1.72
C LEU A 23 -29.32 -10.39 -0.72
N PRO A 24 -29.02 -9.30 0.00
CA PRO A 24 -29.91 -8.71 1.02
C PRO A 24 -31.07 -7.91 0.42
N SER A 25 -31.06 -7.67 -0.89
CA SER A 25 -32.07 -6.94 -1.64
C SER A 25 -31.96 -7.23 -3.14
N GLU A 26 -32.96 -6.83 -3.91
CA GLU A 26 -32.93 -6.95 -5.37
C GLU A 26 -31.86 -6.04 -5.99
N VAL A 27 -31.38 -6.46 -7.16
CA VAL A 27 -30.46 -5.66 -7.97
C VAL A 27 -31.21 -4.44 -8.53
N ASN A 28 -30.56 -3.28 -8.51
CA ASN A 28 -31.11 -2.05 -9.04
C ASN A 28 -31.33 -2.18 -10.56
N PRO A 29 -32.56 -2.06 -11.09
CA PRO A 29 -32.84 -2.27 -12.52
C PRO A 29 -32.31 -1.16 -13.45
N GLY A 30 -31.74 -0.08 -12.90
CA GLY A 30 -31.15 0.99 -13.70
C GLY A 30 -29.78 0.61 -14.26
N HIS A 31 -29.52 0.94 -15.53
CA HIS A 31 -28.19 0.88 -16.14
C HIS A 31 -27.63 2.30 -16.40
N PRO A 32 -26.36 2.61 -16.08
CA PRO A 32 -25.39 1.76 -15.39
C PRO A 32 -25.68 1.64 -13.89
N ARG A 33 -25.23 0.54 -13.31
CA ARG A 33 -25.23 0.23 -11.87
C ARG A 33 -23.86 -0.22 -11.34
N LEU A 34 -22.97 -0.72 -12.20
CA LEU A 34 -21.61 -1.09 -11.84
C LEU A 34 -20.75 0.16 -11.66
N TYR A 35 -20.08 0.28 -10.51
CA TYR A 35 -19.24 1.41 -10.07
C TYR A 35 -19.92 2.79 -9.97
N GLY A 36 -20.83 3.15 -10.87
CA GLY A 36 -21.53 4.43 -10.86
C GLY A 36 -22.91 4.35 -11.51
N SER A 37 -23.86 5.11 -10.95
CA SER A 37 -25.23 5.26 -11.46
C SER A 37 -25.33 6.32 -12.55
N LYS A 38 -26.48 6.42 -13.25
CA LYS A 38 -26.77 7.55 -14.15
C LYS A 38 -26.49 8.92 -13.50
N LEU A 39 -26.85 9.10 -12.22
CA LEU A 39 -26.62 10.33 -11.46
C LEU A 39 -25.14 10.59 -11.19
N ASP A 40 -24.34 9.55 -10.94
CA ASP A 40 -22.89 9.70 -10.72
C ASP A 40 -22.19 10.20 -11.99
N PHE A 41 -22.57 9.68 -13.17
CA PHE A 41 -22.05 10.18 -14.44
C PHE A 41 -22.51 11.61 -14.75
N GLN A 42 -23.75 11.98 -14.40
CA GLN A 42 -24.21 13.37 -14.53
C GLN A 42 -23.42 14.29 -13.61
N ARG A 43 -23.16 13.87 -12.36
CA ARG A 43 -22.28 14.59 -11.44
C ARG A 43 -20.88 14.72 -12.04
N MET A 44 -20.28 13.66 -12.58
CA MET A 44 -18.95 13.70 -13.20
C MET A 44 -18.89 14.68 -14.37
N LYS A 45 -19.92 14.69 -15.24
CA LYS A 45 -20.04 15.71 -16.29
C LYS A 45 -19.96 17.10 -15.71
N SER A 46 -20.64 17.32 -14.58
CA SER A 46 -20.64 18.62 -13.94
C SER A 46 -19.30 18.97 -13.25
N GLU A 47 -18.77 18.10 -12.40
CA GLU A 47 -17.59 18.43 -11.59
C GLU A 47 -16.32 18.60 -12.43
N ALA A 48 -16.17 17.82 -13.49
CA ALA A 48 -14.97 17.79 -14.33
C ALA A 48 -15.08 18.64 -15.61
N ALA A 49 -16.26 19.23 -15.86
CA ALA A 49 -16.61 19.84 -17.16
C ALA A 49 -16.24 18.94 -18.35
N THR A 50 -16.52 17.64 -18.24
CA THR A 50 -16.26 16.69 -19.33
C THR A 50 -17.19 17.05 -20.50
N GLY A 51 -16.63 17.56 -21.59
CA GLY A 51 -17.32 18.42 -22.56
C GLY A 51 -18.56 17.91 -23.28
N ILE A 52 -18.98 18.71 -24.26
CA ILE A 52 -20.06 18.38 -25.19
C ILE A 52 -19.57 17.42 -26.28
N ALA A 53 -20.51 16.78 -26.97
CA ALA A 53 -20.18 15.81 -28.01
C ALA A 53 -19.35 16.40 -29.15
N ASP A 54 -19.76 17.56 -29.64
CA ASP A 54 -19.02 18.38 -30.59
C ASP A 54 -19.34 19.85 -30.35
N LEU A 55 -18.41 20.73 -30.69
CA LEU A 55 -18.70 22.16 -30.79
C LEU A 55 -19.78 22.39 -31.88
N PRO A 56 -20.69 23.37 -31.73
CA PRO A 56 -21.71 23.69 -32.73
C PRO A 56 -21.18 23.73 -34.17
N LYS A 57 -21.80 23.01 -35.09
CA LYS A 57 -21.26 22.82 -36.45
C LYS A 57 -21.23 24.11 -37.27
N VAL A 58 -22.23 24.97 -37.08
CA VAL A 58 -22.47 26.16 -37.90
C VAL A 58 -22.06 27.43 -37.16
N ALA A 59 -22.66 27.70 -36.00
CA ALA A 59 -22.32 28.88 -35.20
C ALA A 59 -22.35 28.52 -33.71
N GLY A 60 -21.27 28.82 -32.99
CA GLY A 60 -21.12 28.44 -31.59
C GLY A 60 -20.46 29.52 -30.75
N GLU A 61 -20.69 29.44 -29.44
CA GLU A 61 -20.08 30.33 -28.45
C GLU A 61 -19.51 29.51 -27.28
N LEU A 62 -18.25 29.76 -26.94
CA LEU A 62 -17.61 29.30 -25.70
C LEU A 62 -17.46 30.49 -24.75
N ARG A 63 -18.01 30.39 -23.54
CA ARG A 63 -17.88 31.40 -22.48
C ARG A 63 -17.28 30.77 -21.23
N PHE A 64 -16.43 31.50 -20.52
CA PHE A 64 -16.01 31.18 -19.15
C PHE A 64 -15.53 32.44 -18.41
N SER A 65 -15.60 32.44 -17.08
CA SER A 65 -14.94 33.44 -16.25
C SER A 65 -13.58 32.90 -15.78
N ILE A 66 -12.55 33.75 -15.80
CA ILE A 66 -11.20 33.41 -15.36
C ILE A 66 -10.64 34.42 -14.37
N THR A 67 -10.07 33.94 -13.28
CA THR A 67 -9.22 34.73 -12.37
C THR A 67 -7.81 34.14 -12.44
N PRO A 68 -6.92 34.73 -13.26
CA PRO A 68 -5.60 34.16 -13.50
C PRO A 68 -4.63 34.49 -12.36
N VAL A 69 -3.61 33.64 -12.20
CA VAL A 69 -2.44 33.91 -11.35
C VAL A 69 -1.27 34.41 -12.18
N ALA A 70 -0.29 35.03 -11.53
CA ALA A 70 0.94 35.42 -12.19
C ALA A 70 1.72 34.18 -12.68
N TRP A 71 2.19 34.23 -13.92
CA TRP A 71 3.15 33.24 -14.42
C TRP A 71 4.50 33.48 -13.75
N LYS A 72 4.81 32.69 -12.72
CA LYS A 72 6.18 32.58 -12.21
C LYS A 72 6.94 31.72 -13.21
N SER A 73 8.11 32.16 -13.69
CA SER A 73 8.84 31.42 -14.71
C SER A 73 9.17 30.01 -14.19
N VAL A 74 8.41 29.03 -14.65
CA VAL A 74 8.79 27.62 -14.57
C VAL A 74 9.15 27.27 -16.00
N SER A 75 10.35 26.74 -16.19
CA SER A 75 11.00 26.45 -17.48
C SER A 75 10.22 25.46 -18.35
N GLY A 76 9.06 25.86 -18.87
CA GLY A 76 8.15 25.02 -19.63
C GLY A 76 7.30 25.83 -20.63
N PRO A 77 6.74 25.17 -21.65
CA PRO A 77 6.03 25.83 -22.75
C PRO A 77 4.63 26.33 -22.33
N PRO A 78 3.99 27.25 -23.10
CA PRO A 78 2.67 27.84 -22.80
C PRO A 78 1.59 26.81 -22.45
N ILE A 79 0.96 26.89 -21.27
CA ILE A 79 -0.05 25.91 -20.85
C ILE A 79 -1.41 26.23 -21.48
N SER A 80 -2.05 25.24 -22.12
CA SER A 80 -3.41 25.34 -22.66
C SER A 80 -4.44 25.41 -21.54
N ILE A 81 -5.03 26.58 -21.34
CA ILE A 81 -6.18 26.80 -20.46
C ILE A 81 -7.39 26.02 -20.98
N PHE A 82 -7.62 26.06 -22.29
CA PHE A 82 -8.68 25.31 -22.97
C PHE A 82 -8.15 24.71 -24.28
N GLY A 83 -8.59 23.51 -24.62
CA GLY A 83 -8.24 22.84 -25.87
C GLY A 83 -6.80 22.29 -25.91
N ASP A 84 -6.35 21.91 -27.10
CA ASP A 84 -5.04 21.30 -27.31
C ASP A 84 -4.28 22.00 -28.45
N ARG A 85 -3.14 22.59 -28.11
CA ARG A 85 -2.28 23.34 -29.02
C ARG A 85 -1.49 22.43 -29.97
N ASP A 86 -1.27 21.19 -29.57
CA ASP A 86 -0.39 20.26 -30.30
C ASP A 86 -1.18 19.57 -31.42
N ARG A 87 -2.52 19.53 -31.31
CA ARG A 87 -3.43 18.98 -32.31
C ARG A 87 -3.58 19.90 -33.54
N PRO A 88 -3.63 19.38 -34.78
CA PRO A 88 -4.02 20.17 -35.96
C PRO A 88 -5.53 20.39 -35.99
N ASN A 89 -5.98 21.41 -36.72
CA ASN A 89 -7.39 21.79 -36.81
C ASN A 89 -8.07 21.94 -35.44
N SER A 90 -7.47 22.69 -34.51
CA SER A 90 -7.95 22.84 -33.14
C SER A 90 -8.22 24.30 -32.76
N ILE A 91 -9.19 24.51 -31.86
CA ILE A 91 -9.30 25.75 -31.08
C ILE A 91 -8.66 25.55 -29.71
N TYR A 92 -7.85 26.50 -29.28
CA TYR A 92 -7.28 26.48 -27.94
C TYR A 92 -7.07 27.89 -27.38
N VAL A 93 -7.05 27.95 -26.05
CA VAL A 93 -6.69 29.14 -25.28
C VAL A 93 -5.45 28.81 -24.47
N VAL A 94 -4.36 29.55 -24.63
CA VAL A 94 -3.12 29.33 -23.88
C VAL A 94 -2.72 30.57 -23.10
N HIS A 95 -2.07 30.33 -21.96
CA HIS A 95 -1.38 31.37 -21.21
C HIS A 95 0.01 31.59 -21.81
N TYR A 96 0.37 32.83 -22.16
CA TYR A 96 1.66 33.15 -22.80
C TYR A 96 2.61 33.88 -21.85
N SER A 97 3.83 33.37 -21.70
CA SER A 97 4.77 33.73 -20.63
C SER A 97 5.43 35.11 -20.75
N ASN A 98 5.47 35.71 -21.95
CA ASN A 98 6.31 36.88 -22.24
C ASN A 98 5.52 38.18 -22.54
N GLY A 99 4.26 38.30 -22.10
CA GLY A 99 3.33 39.27 -22.67
C GLY A 99 2.62 40.28 -21.75
N GLY A 100 2.82 40.28 -20.44
CA GLY A 100 2.08 41.16 -19.51
C GLY A 100 2.90 42.30 -18.92
N GLY A 101 2.27 43.44 -18.62
CA GLY A 101 2.82 44.39 -17.64
C GLY A 101 2.75 43.79 -16.22
N GLY A 102 3.40 44.39 -15.22
CA GLY A 102 3.55 43.78 -13.88
C GLY A 102 2.25 43.29 -13.19
N ASN A 103 1.07 43.79 -13.58
CA ASN A 103 -0.24 43.44 -13.00
C ASN A 103 -1.19 42.73 -13.97
N THR A 104 -0.76 42.40 -15.20
CA THR A 104 -1.59 41.73 -16.21
C THR A 104 -0.91 40.47 -16.72
N THR A 105 -1.70 39.54 -17.24
CA THR A 105 -1.22 38.38 -17.97
C THR A 105 -1.88 38.28 -19.34
N ARG A 106 -1.25 37.57 -20.26
CA ARG A 106 -1.68 37.48 -21.65
C ARG A 106 -2.29 36.13 -22.00
N LEU A 107 -3.52 36.16 -22.53
CA LEU A 107 -4.19 35.01 -23.11
C LEU A 107 -4.14 35.06 -24.63
N TYR A 108 -3.86 33.91 -25.24
CA TYR A 108 -3.93 33.71 -26.69
C TYR A 108 -5.08 32.78 -27.01
N VAL A 109 -5.99 33.21 -27.88
CA VAL A 109 -6.93 32.32 -28.55
C VAL A 109 -6.40 32.04 -29.92
N VAL A 110 -6.33 30.76 -30.26
CA VAL A 110 -5.85 30.33 -31.55
C VAL A 110 -6.89 29.43 -32.20
N PHE A 111 -7.23 29.73 -33.44
CA PHE A 111 -7.86 28.80 -34.37
C PHE A 111 -6.76 28.27 -35.28
N LYS A 112 -6.34 27.03 -35.04
CA LYS A 112 -5.26 26.38 -35.78
C LYS A 112 -5.84 25.56 -36.91
N GLY A 113 -5.34 25.75 -38.13
CA GLY A 113 -5.65 24.92 -39.29
C GLY A 113 -4.78 23.66 -39.35
N ALA A 114 -4.69 23.03 -40.54
CA ALA A 114 -3.91 21.81 -40.73
C ALA A 114 -2.38 22.06 -40.71
N THR A 115 -1.93 23.20 -41.25
CA THR A 115 -0.50 23.51 -41.48
C THR A 115 0.02 24.70 -40.67
N GLY A 116 -0.84 25.37 -39.89
CA GLY A 116 -0.47 26.56 -39.13
C GLY A 116 -1.66 27.22 -38.45
N ASN A 117 -1.44 28.41 -37.87
CA ASN A 117 -2.50 29.16 -37.18
C ASN A 117 -3.30 30.00 -38.19
N ASN A 118 -4.61 29.78 -38.25
CA ASN A 118 -5.51 30.56 -39.11
C ASN A 118 -5.88 31.91 -38.47
N LEU A 119 -5.99 31.95 -37.15
CA LEU A 119 -6.26 33.16 -36.38
C LEU A 119 -5.55 33.07 -35.03
N GLU A 120 -4.88 34.16 -34.65
CA GLU A 120 -4.35 34.39 -33.31
C GLU A 120 -4.92 35.69 -32.76
N GLN A 121 -5.57 35.63 -31.61
CA GLN A 121 -6.09 36.80 -30.91
C GLN A 121 -5.55 36.84 -29.49
N VAL A 122 -5.02 38.01 -29.13
CA VAL A 122 -4.35 38.26 -27.86
C VAL A 122 -5.22 39.14 -26.95
N PHE A 123 -5.23 38.84 -25.66
CA PHE A 123 -5.87 39.62 -24.62
C PHE A 123 -4.94 39.81 -23.43
N ASP A 124 -4.82 41.04 -22.94
CA ASP A 124 -4.20 41.30 -21.64
C ASP A 124 -5.31 41.35 -20.58
N ILE A 125 -5.22 40.50 -19.57
CA ILE A 125 -6.19 40.39 -18.48
C ILE A 125 -5.52 40.62 -17.11
N PRO A 126 -6.19 41.28 -16.16
CA PRO A 126 -5.63 41.54 -14.83
C PRO A 126 -5.41 40.26 -14.02
N ILE A 127 -4.27 40.17 -13.32
CA ILE A 127 -3.95 39.06 -12.40
C ILE A 127 -4.79 39.20 -11.13
N GLY A 128 -5.34 38.09 -10.62
CA GLY A 128 -6.13 38.06 -9.39
C GLY A 128 -7.52 38.69 -9.50
N VAL A 129 -7.93 39.17 -10.68
CA VAL A 129 -9.23 39.78 -10.93
C VAL A 129 -10.03 38.89 -11.89
N ARG A 130 -11.30 38.63 -11.53
CA ARG A 130 -12.23 37.88 -12.38
C ARG A 130 -12.50 38.64 -13.68
N SER A 131 -12.28 37.97 -14.81
CA SER A 131 -12.56 38.47 -16.16
C SER A 131 -13.50 37.50 -16.89
N ASP A 132 -14.58 38.01 -17.47
CA ASP A 132 -15.50 37.22 -18.28
C ASP A 132 -15.01 37.12 -19.72
N PHE A 133 -14.91 35.90 -20.23
CA PHE A 133 -14.30 35.59 -21.52
C PHE A 133 -15.31 34.89 -22.44
N VAL A 134 -15.40 35.34 -23.69
CA VAL A 134 -16.31 34.77 -24.70
C VAL A 134 -15.61 34.69 -26.06
N VAL A 135 -15.71 33.53 -26.70
CA VAL A 135 -15.28 33.27 -28.08
C VAL A 135 -16.48 32.74 -28.86
N GLY A 136 -16.96 33.54 -29.82
CA GLY A 136 -17.96 33.13 -30.78
C GLY A 136 -17.31 32.75 -32.12
N TYR A 137 -17.93 31.86 -32.88
CA TYR A 137 -17.53 31.57 -34.25
C TYR A 137 -18.74 31.24 -35.13
N ASN A 138 -18.58 31.41 -36.44
CA ASN A 138 -19.53 31.03 -37.45
C ASN A 138 -18.77 30.51 -38.68
N THR A 139 -18.97 29.22 -39.00
CA THR A 139 -18.27 28.53 -40.09
C THR A 139 -18.84 28.87 -41.46
N SER A 140 -20.11 29.29 -41.55
CA SER A 140 -20.72 29.75 -42.80
C SER A 140 -20.16 31.09 -43.26
N THR A 141 -19.89 32.00 -42.31
CA THR A 141 -19.23 33.28 -42.60
C THR A 141 -17.71 33.22 -42.45
N GLN A 142 -17.17 32.09 -41.98
CA GLN A 142 -15.75 31.90 -41.63
C GLN A 142 -15.22 33.00 -40.71
N THR A 143 -15.99 33.39 -39.69
CA THR A 143 -15.60 34.44 -38.75
C THR A 143 -15.63 33.99 -37.29
N ALA A 144 -14.80 34.62 -36.46
CA ALA A 144 -14.84 34.55 -35.00
C ALA A 144 -15.07 35.94 -34.39
N THR A 145 -15.74 35.96 -33.25
CA THR A 145 -15.98 37.14 -32.40
C THR A 145 -15.39 36.89 -31.02
N PHE A 146 -14.98 37.97 -30.35
CA PHE A 146 -14.35 37.87 -29.05
C PHE A 146 -14.85 38.95 -28.10
N LYS A 147 -15.05 38.59 -26.84
CA LYS A 147 -15.37 39.52 -25.76
C LYS A 147 -14.60 39.18 -24.51
N VAL A 148 -14.01 40.19 -23.88
CA VAL A 148 -13.35 40.09 -22.57
C VAL A 148 -13.80 41.23 -21.67
N GLY A 149 -14.49 40.91 -20.58
CA GLY A 149 -15.18 41.90 -19.75
C GLY A 149 -16.19 42.71 -20.58
N SER A 150 -16.05 44.04 -20.60
CA SER A 150 -16.86 44.94 -21.42
C SER A 150 -16.31 45.14 -22.85
N ASN A 151 -15.11 44.65 -23.15
CA ASN A 151 -14.44 44.89 -24.43
C ASN A 151 -14.91 43.88 -25.47
N ILE A 152 -15.52 44.35 -26.56
CA ILE A 152 -15.96 43.54 -27.70
C ILE A 152 -15.06 43.88 -28.89
N LEU A 153 -14.50 42.85 -29.54
CA LEU A 153 -13.66 43.03 -30.72
C LEU A 153 -14.45 42.86 -32.03
N PRO A 154 -14.02 43.52 -33.12
CA PRO A 154 -14.55 43.24 -34.46
C PRO A 154 -14.37 41.78 -34.86
N SER A 155 -15.27 41.27 -35.71
CA SER A 155 -15.18 39.89 -36.23
C SER A 155 -13.92 39.70 -37.07
N ARG A 156 -13.25 38.55 -36.91
CA ARG A 156 -12.02 38.19 -37.65
C ARG A 156 -12.20 36.88 -38.41
N SER A 157 -11.48 36.71 -39.52
CA SER A 157 -11.51 35.46 -40.28
C SER A 157 -10.87 34.30 -39.49
N ILE A 158 -11.49 33.12 -39.51
CA ILE A 158 -10.94 31.86 -38.96
C ILE A 158 -10.40 30.93 -40.07
N GLY A 159 -10.33 31.42 -41.30
CA GLY A 159 -9.90 30.64 -42.47
C GLY A 159 -10.75 29.39 -42.66
N ASN A 160 -10.08 28.27 -42.98
CA ASN A 160 -10.70 26.97 -43.23
C ASN A 160 -10.89 26.10 -41.98
N TRP A 161 -10.78 26.68 -40.77
CA TRP A 161 -10.97 25.91 -39.53
C TRP A 161 -12.41 25.42 -39.42
N ALA A 162 -12.58 24.20 -38.88
CA ALA A 162 -13.89 23.61 -38.63
C ALA A 162 -13.97 23.02 -37.21
N PRO A 163 -15.14 23.15 -36.52
CA PRO A 163 -15.37 22.74 -35.13
C PRO A 163 -15.46 21.22 -34.91
N LYS A 164 -15.02 20.40 -35.87
CA LYS A 164 -15.11 18.94 -35.81
C LYS A 164 -14.04 18.36 -34.86
N ASP A 165 -14.41 17.36 -34.06
CA ASP A 165 -13.49 16.56 -33.22
C ASP A 165 -12.64 17.39 -32.25
N GLN A 166 -13.18 18.51 -31.74
CA GLN A 166 -12.43 19.40 -30.89
C GLN A 166 -12.16 18.79 -29.50
N PRO A 167 -10.95 18.99 -28.94
CA PRO A 167 -10.65 18.62 -27.57
C PRO A 167 -11.35 19.60 -26.62
N PHE A 168 -12.10 19.08 -25.65
CA PHE A 168 -12.80 19.88 -24.65
C PHE A 168 -12.24 19.55 -23.27
N PHE A 169 -11.12 20.20 -22.94
CA PHE A 169 -10.42 20.03 -21.67
C PHE A 169 -9.95 21.38 -21.16
N PHE A 170 -9.86 21.52 -19.84
CA PHE A 170 -9.34 22.70 -19.17
C PHE A 170 -8.11 22.35 -18.34
N ARG A 171 -7.03 23.12 -18.48
CA ARG A 171 -5.78 22.94 -17.71
C ARG A 171 -5.06 24.27 -17.48
N PRO A 172 -5.65 25.22 -16.74
CA PRO A 172 -4.97 26.48 -16.45
C PRO A 172 -3.79 26.28 -15.47
N LEU A 173 -3.03 27.34 -15.23
CA LEU A 173 -2.01 27.37 -14.18
C LEU A 173 -2.60 27.04 -12.80
N ALA A 174 -1.86 26.30 -11.98
CA ALA A 174 -2.23 26.04 -10.59
C ALA A 174 -2.51 27.35 -9.84
N GLY A 175 -3.64 27.39 -9.13
CA GLY A 175 -4.13 28.60 -8.44
C GLY A 175 -5.03 29.51 -9.29
N THR A 176 -5.13 29.29 -10.61
CA THR A 176 -6.16 29.96 -11.43
C THR A 176 -7.55 29.50 -11.00
N VAL A 177 -8.53 30.41 -11.03
CA VAL A 177 -9.94 30.06 -10.84
C VAL A 177 -10.65 30.14 -12.19
N LEU A 178 -11.33 29.06 -12.58
CA LEU A 178 -12.26 29.03 -13.71
C LEU A 178 -13.67 28.80 -13.19
N SER A 179 -14.63 29.58 -13.69
CA SER A 179 -16.05 29.42 -13.36
C SER A 179 -16.94 29.77 -14.55
N ASP A 180 -18.25 29.58 -14.42
CA ASP A 180 -19.25 30.09 -15.37
C ASP A 180 -18.98 29.67 -16.82
N ILE A 181 -18.72 28.37 -17.03
CA ILE A 181 -18.40 27.80 -18.35
C ILE A 181 -19.70 27.52 -19.12
N TRP A 182 -19.81 28.00 -20.35
CA TRP A 182 -20.96 27.76 -21.23
C TRP A 182 -20.48 27.38 -22.63
N VAL A 183 -21.22 26.47 -23.25
CA VAL A 183 -21.17 26.29 -24.70
C VAL A 183 -22.58 26.41 -25.26
N THR A 184 -22.75 27.34 -26.19
CA THR A 184 -24.06 27.67 -26.77
C THR A 184 -24.03 27.43 -28.28
N ASP A 185 -25.00 26.68 -28.77
CA ASP A 185 -25.32 26.63 -30.20
C ASP A 185 -26.12 27.88 -30.57
N LEU A 186 -25.52 28.69 -31.44
CA LEU A 186 -26.10 29.92 -31.98
C LEU A 186 -26.84 29.67 -33.30
N ALA A 187 -26.71 28.48 -33.89
CA ALA A 187 -27.41 28.09 -35.10
C ALA A 187 -28.78 27.50 -34.75
N ALA A 188 -29.82 28.26 -35.05
CA ALA A 188 -31.20 27.90 -34.81
C ALA A 188 -31.66 26.67 -35.61
N VAL A 189 -32.22 25.65 -34.92
CA VAL A 189 -33.39 24.93 -35.44
C VAL A 189 -34.61 25.66 -34.88
N GLY A 190 -35.31 26.48 -35.69
CA GLY A 190 -36.54 27.18 -35.28
C GLY A 190 -36.40 28.52 -34.54
N GLY A 191 -35.20 29.09 -34.44
CA GLY A 191 -34.94 30.45 -33.95
C GLY A 191 -34.46 30.56 -32.49
N SER A 192 -34.37 29.46 -31.75
CA SER A 192 -33.92 29.44 -30.35
C SER A 192 -32.43 29.07 -30.22
N LYS A 193 -31.70 29.82 -29.39
CA LYS A 193 -30.36 29.44 -28.90
C LYS A 193 -30.48 28.17 -28.04
N THR A 194 -29.53 27.24 -28.18
CA THR A 194 -29.51 26.01 -27.38
C THR A 194 -28.22 25.93 -26.57
N GLU A 195 -28.33 25.82 -25.26
CA GLU A 195 -27.17 25.66 -24.38
C GLU A 195 -26.78 24.17 -24.35
N LEU A 196 -25.60 23.85 -24.86
CA LEU A 196 -25.08 22.48 -24.94
C LEU A 196 -24.33 22.08 -23.66
N LEU A 197 -23.81 23.07 -22.92
CA LEU A 197 -23.14 22.90 -21.64
C LEU A 197 -23.34 24.15 -20.79
N THR A 198 -23.71 23.95 -19.52
CA THR A 198 -23.94 25.06 -18.58
C THR A 198 -23.33 24.78 -17.21
N PHE A 199 -22.46 25.69 -16.77
CA PHE A 199 -21.81 25.70 -15.45
C PHE A 199 -22.05 26.99 -14.68
N PRO A 200 -23.30 27.42 -14.46
CA PRO A 200 -23.56 28.69 -13.79
C PRO A 200 -23.07 28.67 -12.34
N GLY A 201 -22.25 29.67 -11.95
CA GLY A 201 -21.87 29.93 -10.56
C GLY A 201 -20.98 28.89 -9.87
N GLN A 202 -20.49 27.88 -10.59
CA GLN A 202 -19.61 26.84 -10.03
C GLN A 202 -18.15 27.06 -10.46
N THR A 203 -17.23 26.86 -9.52
CA THR A 203 -15.79 26.80 -9.81
C THR A 203 -15.43 25.41 -10.31
N LEU A 204 -14.70 25.34 -11.43
CA LEU A 204 -14.21 24.09 -11.99
C LEU A 204 -13.19 23.43 -11.04
N ASP A 205 -13.37 22.13 -10.78
CA ASP A 205 -12.39 21.33 -10.05
C ASP A 205 -11.18 21.05 -10.97
N LEU A 206 -10.17 21.95 -10.95
CA LEU A 206 -9.04 21.90 -11.88
C LEU A 206 -8.23 20.59 -11.84
N PRO A 207 -7.90 20.02 -10.64
CA PRO A 207 -7.34 18.67 -10.55
C PRO A 207 -8.12 17.63 -11.34
N LEU A 208 -9.45 17.63 -11.18
CA LEU A 208 -10.33 16.67 -11.84
C LEU A 208 -10.42 16.92 -13.36
N ALA A 209 -10.48 18.19 -13.79
CA ALA A 209 -10.47 18.56 -15.20
C ALA A 209 -9.15 18.18 -15.89
N SER A 210 -8.01 18.31 -15.19
CA SER A 210 -6.71 17.85 -15.67
C SER A 210 -6.67 16.32 -15.77
N ALA A 211 -7.14 15.61 -14.75
CA ALA A 211 -7.23 14.15 -14.76
C ALA A 211 -8.11 13.64 -15.92
N TRP A 212 -9.18 14.38 -16.25
CA TRP A 212 -10.08 14.02 -17.34
C TRP A 212 -9.39 14.04 -18.70
N ARG A 213 -8.52 15.02 -18.95
CA ARG A 213 -7.69 15.05 -20.17
C ARG A 213 -6.84 13.79 -20.28
N SER A 214 -6.07 13.48 -19.23
CA SER A 214 -5.17 12.33 -19.20
C SER A 214 -5.93 11.00 -19.35
N TYR A 215 -7.15 10.94 -18.80
CA TYR A 215 -8.07 9.80 -18.98
C TYR A 215 -8.52 9.65 -20.45
N VAL A 216 -8.94 10.74 -21.11
CA VAL A 216 -9.34 10.66 -22.53
C VAL A 216 -8.16 10.35 -23.43
N GLU A 217 -6.97 10.90 -23.18
CA GLU A 217 -5.75 10.53 -23.92
C GLU A 217 -5.44 9.04 -23.77
N ARG A 218 -5.66 8.45 -22.59
CA ARG A 218 -5.54 7.00 -22.38
C ARG A 218 -6.57 6.22 -23.21
N ALA A 219 -7.83 6.64 -23.21
CA ALA A 219 -8.86 6.04 -24.06
C ALA A 219 -8.55 6.18 -25.56
N GLU A 220 -7.98 7.32 -26.01
CA GLU A 220 -7.57 7.53 -27.41
C GLU A 220 -6.40 6.61 -27.80
N ARG A 221 -5.46 6.33 -26.90
CA ARG A 221 -4.42 5.31 -27.13
C ARG A 221 -5.02 3.91 -27.29
N ALA A 222 -5.98 3.55 -26.44
CA ALA A 222 -6.68 2.27 -26.55
C ALA A 222 -7.43 2.16 -27.90
N VAL A 223 -8.08 3.23 -28.38
CA VAL A 223 -8.69 3.26 -29.73
C VAL A 223 -7.65 2.95 -30.82
N GLY A 224 -6.48 3.58 -30.76
CA GLY A 224 -5.42 3.35 -31.75
C GLY A 224 -4.87 1.92 -31.73
N ARG A 225 -4.63 1.36 -30.54
CA ARG A 225 -4.14 -0.02 -30.37
C ARG A 225 -5.16 -1.04 -30.81
N LEU A 226 -6.43 -0.88 -30.41
CA LEU A 226 -7.51 -1.78 -30.82
C LEU A 226 -7.76 -1.78 -32.33
N ALA A 227 -7.56 -0.64 -33.00
CA ALA A 227 -7.62 -0.57 -34.46
C ALA A 227 -6.48 -1.35 -35.15
N ALA A 228 -5.37 -1.59 -34.44
CA ALA A 228 -4.21 -2.35 -34.92
C ALA A 228 -4.21 -3.81 -34.45
N CYS A 229 -5.12 -4.22 -33.57
CA CYS A 229 -5.14 -5.60 -33.08
C CYS A 229 -5.35 -6.58 -34.24
N PRO A 230 -4.63 -7.72 -34.24
CA PRO A 230 -4.90 -8.79 -35.19
C PRO A 230 -6.36 -9.26 -35.03
N GLN A 231 -6.99 -9.67 -36.14
CA GLN A 231 -8.35 -10.24 -36.10
C GLN A 231 -8.42 -11.59 -35.36
N GLN A 232 -7.28 -12.19 -35.04
CA GLN A 232 -7.16 -13.42 -34.25
C GLN A 232 -6.45 -13.11 -32.93
N VAL A 233 -6.83 -13.84 -31.89
CA VAL A 233 -6.29 -13.72 -30.52
C VAL A 233 -4.77 -13.89 -30.55
N ASP A 234 -4.04 -12.95 -29.94
CA ASP A 234 -2.58 -12.90 -29.97
C ASP A 234 -1.99 -12.83 -28.55
N ASP A 235 -0.81 -13.43 -28.38
CA ASP A 235 0.03 -13.40 -27.18
C ASP A 235 0.96 -12.16 -27.15
N SER A 236 0.75 -11.20 -28.05
CA SER A 236 1.61 -10.02 -28.17
C SER A 236 1.67 -9.17 -26.91
N ASN A 237 2.78 -8.44 -26.76
CA ASN A 237 3.03 -7.49 -25.67
C ASN A 237 2.06 -6.29 -25.67
N ASP A 238 1.05 -6.25 -26.55
CA ASP A 238 0.03 -5.21 -26.59
C ASP A 238 -1.06 -5.48 -25.55
N THR A 239 -1.20 -4.56 -24.59
CA THR A 239 -2.04 -4.75 -23.40
C THR A 239 -3.51 -4.96 -23.72
N GLU A 240 -4.10 -4.23 -24.67
CA GLU A 240 -5.54 -4.28 -24.97
C GLU A 240 -5.94 -5.38 -25.97
N CYS A 241 -4.98 -5.93 -26.74
CA CYS A 241 -5.24 -7.06 -27.64
C CYS A 241 -5.13 -8.40 -26.91
N ASN A 242 -4.36 -8.46 -25.82
CA ASN A 242 -4.10 -9.66 -25.02
C ASN A 242 -5.32 -10.08 -24.18
N THR A 243 -6.34 -10.57 -24.87
CA THR A 243 -7.59 -11.07 -24.27
C THR A 243 -7.47 -12.52 -23.77
N ARG A 244 -6.38 -13.21 -24.10
CA ARG A 244 -6.10 -14.61 -23.76
C ARG A 244 -5.44 -14.76 -22.39
N ARG A 245 -4.34 -14.02 -22.16
CA ARG A 245 -3.53 -14.09 -20.94
C ARG A 245 -3.70 -12.84 -20.07
N GLY A 246 -4.07 -11.72 -20.66
CA GLY A 246 -4.18 -10.44 -19.95
C GLY A 246 -5.18 -10.49 -18.79
N GLY A 247 -4.83 -9.89 -17.66
CA GLY A 247 -5.72 -9.73 -16.52
C GLY A 247 -6.56 -8.44 -16.57
N ARG A 248 -6.92 -7.91 -15.40
CA ARG A 248 -7.73 -6.68 -15.26
C ARG A 248 -7.15 -5.48 -16.03
N ASN A 249 -5.85 -5.24 -15.92
CA ASN A 249 -5.19 -4.07 -16.53
C ASN A 249 -5.22 -4.10 -18.07
N ALA A 250 -5.25 -5.32 -18.63
CA ALA A 250 -5.26 -5.58 -20.06
C ALA A 250 -6.68 -5.65 -20.65
N ILE A 251 -7.66 -6.15 -19.87
CA ILE A 251 -9.00 -6.44 -20.39
C ILE A 251 -10.09 -5.60 -19.69
N THR A 252 -10.12 -5.54 -18.36
CA THR A 252 -11.18 -4.83 -17.62
C THR A 252 -11.02 -3.30 -17.68
N GLU A 253 -9.81 -2.77 -17.44
CA GLU A 253 -9.59 -1.32 -17.42
C GLU A 253 -9.86 -0.65 -18.78
N PRO A 254 -9.51 -1.24 -19.95
CA PRO A 254 -9.91 -0.67 -21.24
C PRO A 254 -11.43 -0.59 -21.42
N ALA A 255 -12.20 -1.52 -20.85
CA ALA A 255 -13.66 -1.45 -20.86
C ALA A 255 -14.17 -0.23 -20.09
N GLU A 256 -13.56 0.09 -18.95
CA GLU A 256 -13.83 1.32 -18.19
C GLU A 256 -13.47 2.56 -19.00
N TRP A 257 -12.25 2.64 -19.55
CA TRP A 257 -11.77 3.83 -20.26
C TRP A 257 -12.63 4.17 -21.48
N LEU A 258 -12.89 3.18 -22.33
CA LEU A 258 -13.65 3.36 -23.56
C LEU A 258 -15.12 3.70 -23.25
N SER A 259 -15.72 2.99 -22.30
CA SER A 259 -17.13 3.22 -21.94
C SER A 259 -17.32 4.54 -21.21
N MET A 260 -16.46 4.91 -20.26
CA MET A 260 -16.48 6.22 -19.60
C MET A 260 -16.29 7.34 -20.63
N ALA A 261 -15.27 7.23 -21.49
CA ALA A 261 -14.98 8.22 -22.52
C ALA A 261 -16.20 8.40 -23.45
N TYR A 262 -16.83 7.31 -23.88
CA TYR A 262 -18.05 7.37 -24.67
C TYR A 262 -19.24 7.98 -23.90
N ARG A 263 -19.51 7.59 -22.65
CA ARG A 263 -20.68 8.12 -21.91
C ARG A 263 -20.56 9.61 -21.62
N LEU A 264 -19.35 10.08 -21.36
CA LEU A 264 -19.08 11.47 -21.05
C LEU A 264 -18.99 12.35 -22.31
N THR A 265 -18.47 11.83 -23.43
CA THR A 265 -18.26 12.62 -24.67
C THR A 265 -19.22 12.29 -25.81
N LYS A 266 -19.87 11.13 -25.83
CA LYS A 266 -20.65 10.59 -26.96
C LYS A 266 -19.90 10.54 -28.30
N LYS A 267 -18.56 10.59 -28.30
CA LYS A 267 -17.74 10.44 -29.52
C LYS A 267 -17.73 8.99 -30.00
N GLN A 268 -18.18 8.80 -31.25
CA GLN A 268 -18.41 7.47 -31.83
C GLN A 268 -17.17 6.56 -31.83
N LYS A 269 -15.97 7.12 -32.03
CA LYS A 269 -14.70 6.36 -32.03
C LYS A 269 -14.48 5.51 -30.77
N PHE A 270 -14.95 5.96 -29.60
CA PHE A 270 -14.81 5.19 -28.36
C PHE A 270 -15.79 4.03 -28.31
N LEU A 271 -17.02 4.23 -28.82
CA LEU A 271 -18.00 3.15 -28.95
C LEU A 271 -17.56 2.12 -30.00
N ASP A 272 -16.97 2.56 -31.11
CA ASP A 272 -16.46 1.66 -32.15
C ASP A 272 -15.30 0.82 -31.61
N ALA A 273 -14.34 1.43 -30.90
CA ALA A 273 -13.26 0.68 -30.25
C ALA A 273 -13.76 -0.26 -29.14
N ALA A 274 -14.77 0.14 -28.35
CA ALA A 274 -15.42 -0.74 -27.39
C ALA A 274 -16.03 -1.96 -28.08
N LYS A 275 -16.71 -1.77 -29.22
CA LYS A 275 -17.24 -2.87 -30.04
C LYS A 275 -16.12 -3.77 -30.57
N THR A 276 -15.01 -3.23 -31.04
CA THR A 276 -13.84 -4.03 -31.46
C THR A 276 -13.33 -4.89 -30.31
N HIS A 277 -13.16 -4.32 -29.12
CA HIS A 277 -12.68 -5.06 -27.96
C HIS A 277 -13.67 -6.14 -27.51
N ILE A 278 -14.98 -5.86 -27.56
CA ILE A 278 -16.03 -6.87 -27.35
C ILE A 278 -15.85 -8.04 -28.32
N GLU A 279 -15.67 -7.79 -29.62
CA GLU A 279 -15.48 -8.88 -30.59
C GLU A 279 -14.21 -9.68 -30.33
N LEU A 280 -13.11 -9.04 -29.92
CA LEU A 280 -11.87 -9.74 -29.53
C LEU A 280 -12.14 -10.72 -28.37
N ILE A 281 -12.83 -10.26 -27.32
CA ILE A 281 -13.16 -11.09 -26.16
C ILE A 281 -14.14 -12.22 -26.53
N LEU A 282 -15.15 -11.93 -27.37
CA LEU A 282 -16.11 -12.95 -27.83
C LEU A 282 -15.41 -14.05 -28.64
N ASN A 283 -14.42 -13.67 -29.44
CA ASN A 283 -13.64 -14.59 -30.27
C ASN A 283 -12.57 -15.37 -29.48
N THR A 284 -12.22 -14.96 -28.26
CA THR A 284 -11.31 -15.73 -27.40
C THR A 284 -11.95 -17.05 -26.97
N PRO A 285 -11.37 -18.22 -27.28
CA PRO A 285 -11.88 -19.49 -26.77
C PRO A 285 -11.82 -19.51 -25.23
N VAL A 286 -12.85 -20.05 -24.58
CA VAL A 286 -12.91 -20.08 -23.11
C VAL A 286 -11.81 -20.94 -22.49
N GLY A 287 -11.43 -22.04 -23.17
CA GLY A 287 -10.39 -22.95 -22.72
C GLY A 287 -8.97 -22.61 -23.13
N ASP A 288 -8.77 -21.46 -23.77
CA ASP A 288 -7.46 -20.99 -24.15
C ASP A 288 -6.86 -20.13 -23.01
N VAL A 289 -6.55 -20.80 -21.89
CA VAL A 289 -5.94 -20.22 -20.69
C VAL A 289 -4.52 -20.73 -20.54
N VAL A 290 -3.63 -19.89 -20.00
CA VAL A 290 -2.31 -20.29 -19.56
C VAL A 290 -2.39 -20.55 -18.07
N ASP A 291 -1.63 -21.54 -17.60
CA ASP A 291 -1.58 -21.92 -16.20
C ASP A 291 -0.11 -21.93 -15.77
N ASP A 292 0.36 -20.78 -15.33
CA ASP A 292 1.67 -20.61 -14.71
C ASP A 292 1.61 -19.65 -13.50
N GLU A 293 2.65 -19.60 -12.68
CA GLU A 293 2.69 -18.80 -11.43
C GLU A 293 2.52 -17.27 -11.67
N SER A 294 2.68 -16.79 -12.90
CA SER A 294 2.46 -15.38 -13.31
C SER A 294 1.06 -15.13 -13.85
N ASP A 295 0.53 -16.11 -14.60
CA ASP A 295 -0.62 -15.98 -15.49
C ASP A 295 -1.70 -16.99 -15.13
N SER A 296 -2.05 -17.11 -13.85
CA SER A 296 -3.07 -18.06 -13.38
C SER A 296 -4.43 -17.82 -14.07
N PRO A 297 -5.17 -18.88 -14.49
CA PRO A 297 -6.33 -18.77 -15.40
C PRO A 297 -7.42 -17.80 -14.95
N GLU A 298 -7.62 -17.64 -13.64
CA GLU A 298 -8.62 -16.71 -13.11
C GLU A 298 -8.40 -15.28 -13.56
N TRP A 299 -7.15 -14.86 -13.81
CA TRP A 299 -6.86 -13.47 -14.14
C TRP A 299 -7.46 -13.09 -15.48
N SER A 300 -7.24 -13.91 -16.51
CA SER A 300 -7.80 -13.64 -17.84
C SER A 300 -9.29 -13.96 -17.92
N MET A 301 -9.76 -14.99 -17.23
CA MET A 301 -11.19 -15.30 -17.15
C MET A 301 -11.96 -14.17 -16.45
N SER A 302 -11.52 -13.73 -15.27
CA SER A 302 -12.14 -12.62 -14.54
C SER A 302 -12.03 -11.30 -15.33
N GLY A 303 -10.91 -11.08 -16.00
CA GLY A 303 -10.69 -9.92 -16.88
C GLY A 303 -11.74 -9.82 -17.97
N ARG A 304 -11.95 -10.92 -18.71
CA ARG A 304 -12.97 -11.05 -19.76
C ARG A 304 -14.38 -10.86 -19.23
N VAL A 305 -14.74 -11.59 -18.16
CA VAL A 305 -16.09 -11.50 -17.57
C VAL A 305 -16.39 -10.09 -17.05
N GLY A 306 -15.44 -9.48 -16.33
CA GLY A 306 -15.57 -8.12 -15.81
C GLY A 306 -15.72 -7.08 -16.92
N ALA A 307 -14.92 -7.17 -17.99
CA ALA A 307 -14.99 -6.28 -19.14
C ALA A 307 -16.34 -6.36 -19.86
N LEU A 308 -16.82 -7.58 -20.15
CA LEU A 308 -18.13 -7.78 -20.78
C LEU A 308 -19.26 -7.28 -19.87
N GLY A 309 -19.16 -7.46 -18.55
CA GLY A 309 -20.11 -6.90 -17.59
C GLY A 309 -20.17 -5.37 -17.63
N ILE A 310 -19.02 -4.70 -17.66
CA ILE A 310 -18.93 -3.24 -17.79
C ILE A 310 -19.52 -2.77 -19.12
N TYR A 311 -19.16 -3.40 -20.25
CA TYR A 311 -19.73 -3.04 -21.55
C TYR A 311 -21.24 -3.22 -21.59
N TYR A 312 -21.75 -4.34 -21.09
CA TYR A 312 -23.17 -4.63 -21.01
C TYR A 312 -23.91 -3.55 -20.19
N ASP A 313 -23.38 -3.19 -19.02
CA ASP A 313 -24.02 -2.25 -18.10
C ASP A 313 -23.90 -0.78 -18.55
N TRP A 314 -22.73 -0.37 -19.02
CA TRP A 314 -22.44 1.03 -19.32
C TRP A 314 -22.87 1.45 -20.73
N LEU A 315 -22.90 0.50 -21.67
CA LEU A 315 -23.33 0.68 -23.07
C LEU A 315 -24.67 -0.03 -23.35
N TYR A 316 -25.47 -0.26 -22.31
CA TYR A 316 -26.71 -1.04 -22.38
C TYR A 316 -27.64 -0.61 -23.52
N ASP A 317 -27.84 0.71 -23.65
CA ASP A 317 -28.72 1.31 -24.67
C ASP A 317 -28.10 1.21 -26.08
N GLU A 318 -26.77 1.21 -26.18
CA GLU A 318 -26.02 1.24 -27.44
C GLU A 318 -25.73 -0.14 -28.06
N LEU A 319 -25.79 -1.23 -27.28
CA LEU A 319 -25.53 -2.59 -27.76
C LEU A 319 -26.77 -3.25 -28.41
N GLY A 320 -27.96 -2.94 -27.90
CA GLY A 320 -29.20 -3.63 -28.27
C GLY A 320 -29.27 -5.08 -27.77
N SER A 321 -30.48 -5.64 -27.73
CA SER A 321 -30.74 -6.98 -27.12
C SER A 321 -29.91 -8.12 -27.75
N PRO A 322 -29.80 -8.28 -29.08
CA PRO A 322 -29.04 -9.40 -29.65
C PRO A 322 -27.56 -9.43 -29.26
N LYS A 323 -26.92 -8.26 -29.15
CA LYS A 323 -25.52 -8.18 -28.71
C LYS A 323 -25.42 -8.42 -27.21
N ARG A 324 -26.35 -7.89 -26.42
CA ARG A 324 -26.45 -8.17 -24.97
C ARG A 324 -26.59 -9.67 -24.67
N ASP A 325 -27.42 -10.38 -25.42
CA ASP A 325 -27.57 -11.85 -25.30
C ASP A 325 -26.25 -12.59 -25.60
N GLN A 326 -25.49 -12.15 -26.61
CA GLN A 326 -24.17 -12.72 -26.92
C GLN A 326 -23.17 -12.50 -25.77
N LEU A 327 -23.14 -11.30 -25.20
CA LEU A 327 -22.30 -10.99 -24.04
C LEU A 327 -22.67 -11.85 -22.83
N ALA A 328 -23.96 -11.95 -22.52
CA ALA A 328 -24.45 -12.78 -21.42
C ALA A 328 -24.14 -14.26 -21.62
N ALA A 329 -24.26 -14.78 -22.84
CA ALA A 329 -23.86 -16.16 -23.16
C ALA A 329 -22.36 -16.37 -22.92
N LYS A 330 -21.50 -15.45 -23.39
CA LYS A 330 -20.04 -15.56 -23.21
C LYS A 330 -19.62 -15.43 -21.75
N ILE A 331 -20.26 -14.55 -20.97
CA ILE A 331 -20.07 -14.44 -19.53
C ILE A 331 -20.35 -15.79 -18.85
N LYS A 332 -21.50 -16.39 -19.15
CA LYS A 332 -21.89 -17.70 -18.57
C LYS A 332 -20.96 -18.83 -19.01
N GLU A 333 -20.54 -18.84 -20.27
CA GLU A 333 -19.60 -19.82 -20.82
C GLU A 333 -18.24 -19.74 -20.11
N THR A 334 -17.70 -18.52 -19.95
CA THR A 334 -16.40 -18.29 -19.32
C THR A 334 -16.41 -18.66 -17.84
N ILE A 335 -17.47 -18.32 -17.10
CA ILE A 335 -17.59 -18.70 -15.67
C ILE A 335 -17.74 -20.23 -15.51
N ARG A 336 -18.45 -20.91 -16.42
CA ARG A 336 -18.68 -22.35 -16.35
C ARG A 336 -17.43 -23.18 -16.70
N TYR A 337 -16.43 -22.57 -17.35
CA TYR A 337 -15.23 -23.28 -17.76
C TYR A 337 -14.39 -23.66 -16.54
N ASP A 338 -14.17 -24.97 -16.37
CA ASP A 338 -13.42 -25.58 -15.27
C ASP A 338 -12.05 -26.01 -15.79
N THR A 339 -10.98 -25.51 -15.18
CA THR A 339 -9.60 -25.76 -15.58
C THR A 339 -9.02 -26.92 -14.79
N ALA A 340 -7.99 -27.57 -15.34
CA ALA A 340 -7.35 -28.68 -14.64
C ALA A 340 -6.61 -28.27 -13.36
N SER A 341 -6.18 -27.00 -13.26
CA SER A 341 -5.37 -26.49 -12.14
C SER A 341 -6.18 -26.02 -10.95
N GLN A 342 -7.50 -25.95 -11.08
CA GLN A 342 -8.42 -25.49 -10.05
C GLN A 342 -8.23 -24.00 -9.67
N SER A 343 -7.47 -23.23 -10.46
CA SER A 343 -7.30 -21.78 -10.29
C SER A 343 -8.19 -21.00 -11.28
N ASP A 344 -9.50 -21.18 -11.17
CA ASP A 344 -10.48 -20.59 -12.08
C ASP A 344 -11.72 -20.04 -11.35
N LEU A 345 -12.67 -19.52 -12.13
CA LEU A 345 -13.85 -18.85 -11.57
C LEU A 345 -14.84 -19.82 -10.93
N VAL A 346 -15.00 -21.03 -11.46
CA VAL A 346 -15.91 -22.02 -10.86
C VAL A 346 -15.34 -22.54 -9.55
N ASN A 347 -14.03 -22.77 -9.49
CA ASN A 347 -13.37 -23.18 -8.28
C ASN A 347 -13.53 -22.15 -7.16
N TYR A 348 -13.24 -20.88 -7.45
CA TYR A 348 -13.37 -19.81 -6.46
C TYR A 348 -14.80 -19.51 -6.04
N ALA A 349 -15.80 -19.85 -6.86
CA ALA A 349 -17.21 -19.71 -6.49
C ALA A 349 -17.79 -20.96 -5.80
N CYS A 350 -17.25 -22.16 -6.05
CA CYS A 350 -17.89 -23.40 -5.63
C CYS A 350 -17.02 -24.33 -4.76
N GLY A 351 -15.70 -24.16 -4.67
CA GLY A 351 -14.81 -24.93 -3.80
C GLY A 351 -14.63 -26.39 -4.24
N ASN A 352 -13.78 -26.62 -5.26
CA ASN A 352 -13.43 -27.94 -5.80
C ASN A 352 -14.66 -28.80 -6.20
N GLN A 353 -15.61 -28.18 -6.91
CA GLN A 353 -16.76 -28.85 -7.53
C GLN A 353 -17.25 -28.04 -8.73
N PRO A 354 -17.90 -28.68 -9.72
CA PRO A 354 -18.40 -27.98 -10.89
C PRO A 354 -19.68 -27.19 -10.58
N LEU A 355 -20.11 -26.38 -11.56
CA LEU A 355 -21.48 -25.89 -11.61
C LEU A 355 -22.45 -27.02 -11.96
N SER A 356 -23.68 -26.91 -11.47
CA SER A 356 -24.79 -27.79 -11.83
C SER A 356 -25.03 -27.80 -13.35
N ASN A 357 -25.36 -28.98 -13.89
CA ASN A 357 -25.72 -29.15 -15.30
C ASN A 357 -27.15 -28.66 -15.62
N THR A 358 -27.99 -28.45 -14.61
CA THR A 358 -29.40 -28.07 -14.79
C THR A 358 -29.72 -26.65 -14.33
N ALA A 359 -28.80 -25.99 -13.60
CA ALA A 359 -28.96 -24.64 -13.10
C ALA A 359 -27.62 -23.90 -13.07
N PHE A 360 -27.64 -22.57 -13.17
CA PHE A 360 -26.42 -21.75 -13.08
C PHE A 360 -26.09 -21.46 -11.60
N LYS A 361 -25.64 -22.52 -10.91
CA LYS A 361 -25.22 -22.53 -9.50
C LYS A 361 -24.21 -23.63 -9.25
N CYS A 362 -23.53 -23.60 -8.11
CA CYS A 362 -22.71 -24.72 -7.64
C CYS A 362 -23.56 -26.00 -7.50
N ASP A 363 -22.96 -27.17 -7.75
CA ASP A 363 -23.68 -28.44 -7.64
C ASP A 363 -24.17 -28.69 -6.20
N THR A 364 -23.32 -28.40 -5.22
CA THR A 364 -23.66 -28.25 -3.81
C THR A 364 -23.32 -26.83 -3.34
N ASP A 365 -24.14 -26.23 -2.48
CA ASP A 365 -23.82 -24.90 -1.93
C ASP A 365 -22.52 -24.99 -1.10
N PRO A 366 -21.52 -24.13 -1.36
CA PRO A 366 -20.25 -24.19 -0.65
C PRO A 366 -20.40 -23.80 0.81
N GLU A 367 -19.62 -24.46 1.67
CA GLU A 367 -19.56 -24.14 3.08
C GLU A 367 -18.72 -22.87 3.31
N MET A 368 -19.37 -21.85 3.85
CA MET A 368 -18.70 -20.63 4.30
C MET A 368 -18.09 -20.78 5.70
N THR A 369 -18.16 -21.98 6.30
CA THR A 369 -17.74 -22.21 7.69
C THR A 369 -16.21 -22.19 7.82
N TRP A 370 -15.75 -21.61 8.93
CA TRP A 370 -14.33 -21.47 9.23
C TRP A 370 -13.69 -22.74 9.80
N THR A 371 -14.45 -23.81 10.03
CA THR A 371 -14.03 -24.92 10.89
C THR A 371 -13.26 -26.03 10.18
N GLY A 372 -13.04 -25.93 8.86
CA GLY A 372 -12.13 -26.81 8.12
C GLY A 372 -12.54 -28.27 8.08
N THR A 373 -13.83 -28.55 7.99
CA THR A 373 -14.36 -29.91 7.90
C THR A 373 -13.72 -30.64 6.71
N PRO A 374 -13.00 -31.77 6.92
CA PRO A 374 -12.40 -32.51 5.81
C PRO A 374 -13.44 -32.91 4.76
N GLY A 375 -13.15 -32.62 3.49
CA GLY A 375 -14.07 -32.90 2.37
C GLY A 375 -15.15 -31.86 2.13
N ALA A 376 -15.23 -30.79 2.94
CA ALA A 376 -16.13 -29.68 2.68
C ALA A 376 -15.80 -28.99 1.35
N LYS A 377 -16.84 -28.60 0.62
CA LYS A 377 -16.72 -27.77 -0.59
C LYS A 377 -16.59 -26.32 -0.16
N THR A 378 -15.36 -25.84 -0.04
CA THR A 378 -15.07 -24.52 0.52
C THR A 378 -13.80 -23.95 -0.10
N ILE A 379 -13.68 -22.64 -0.03
CA ILE A 379 -12.47 -21.87 -0.38
C ILE A 379 -11.97 -21.07 0.84
N SER A 380 -12.32 -21.50 2.05
CA SER A 380 -12.11 -20.73 3.29
C SER A 380 -10.65 -20.46 3.65
N ASP A 381 -9.73 -21.26 3.11
CA ASP A 381 -8.28 -21.09 3.19
C ASP A 381 -7.75 -19.97 2.27
N THR A 382 -8.54 -19.54 1.28
CA THR A 382 -8.19 -18.44 0.38
C THR A 382 -8.67 -17.06 0.87
N TYR A 383 -9.53 -16.99 1.90
CA TYR A 383 -10.19 -15.74 2.30
C TYR A 383 -9.25 -14.63 2.79
N LEU A 384 -8.05 -14.98 3.26
CA LEU A 384 -7.01 -14.02 3.60
C LEU A 384 -6.32 -13.44 2.35
N GLY A 385 -6.15 -14.27 1.30
CA GLY A 385 -5.46 -13.93 0.06
C GLY A 385 -6.30 -13.09 -0.91
N GLY A 386 -5.69 -12.68 -2.03
CA GLY A 386 -6.30 -11.76 -3.00
C GLY A 386 -6.94 -12.39 -4.24
N HIS A 387 -6.50 -13.59 -4.64
CA HIS A 387 -6.84 -14.22 -5.92
C HIS A 387 -8.32 -14.57 -6.02
N SER A 388 -8.82 -15.41 -5.10
CA SER A 388 -10.22 -15.85 -5.08
C SER A 388 -11.20 -14.68 -4.97
N ALA A 389 -10.89 -13.68 -4.15
CA ALA A 389 -11.69 -12.46 -4.05
C ALA A 389 -11.72 -11.68 -5.38
N SER A 390 -10.63 -11.72 -6.15
CA SER A 390 -10.54 -11.06 -7.46
C SER A 390 -11.33 -11.81 -8.53
N GLY A 391 -11.21 -13.14 -8.58
CA GLY A 391 -12.00 -14.00 -9.47
C GLY A 391 -13.50 -13.90 -9.22
N ASN A 392 -13.90 -13.99 -7.95
CA ASN A 392 -15.30 -13.83 -7.55
C ASN A 392 -15.83 -12.42 -7.83
N PHE A 393 -15.01 -11.38 -7.71
CA PHE A 393 -15.42 -10.02 -8.08
C PHE A 393 -15.62 -9.85 -9.59
N GLY A 394 -14.71 -10.36 -10.42
CA GLY A 394 -14.89 -10.34 -11.88
C GLY A 394 -16.17 -11.05 -12.29
N SER A 395 -16.44 -12.21 -11.69
CA SER A 395 -17.72 -12.93 -11.86
C SER A 395 -18.92 -12.08 -11.41
N ALA A 396 -18.83 -11.44 -10.24
CA ALA A 396 -19.89 -10.55 -9.74
C ALA A 396 -20.19 -9.40 -10.71
N LEU A 397 -19.19 -8.76 -11.31
CA LEU A 397 -19.40 -7.69 -12.30
C LEU A 397 -20.22 -8.18 -13.50
N GLY A 398 -19.84 -9.33 -14.08
CA GLY A 398 -20.56 -9.92 -15.20
C GLY A 398 -21.99 -10.32 -14.83
N LEU A 399 -22.18 -11.00 -13.69
CA LEU A 399 -23.49 -11.47 -13.26
C LEU A 399 -24.43 -10.34 -12.82
N LEU A 400 -23.93 -9.33 -12.11
CA LEU A 400 -24.71 -8.14 -11.72
C LEU A 400 -25.22 -7.36 -12.94
N ALA A 401 -24.44 -7.33 -14.03
CA ALA A 401 -24.84 -6.67 -15.26
C ALA A 401 -26.04 -7.37 -15.92
N ILE A 402 -26.04 -8.71 -15.96
CA ILE A 402 -26.97 -9.47 -16.80
C ILE A 402 -28.19 -10.04 -16.06
N VAL A 403 -28.20 -10.05 -14.72
CA VAL A 403 -29.20 -10.74 -13.88
C VAL A 403 -30.66 -10.32 -14.16
N GLU A 404 -30.89 -9.11 -14.65
CA GLU A 404 -32.24 -8.63 -14.97
C GLU A 404 -32.82 -9.33 -16.21
N GLU A 405 -32.06 -9.43 -17.30
CA GLU A 405 -32.47 -10.15 -18.52
C GLU A 405 -32.22 -11.67 -18.40
N HIS A 406 -31.34 -12.09 -17.48
CA HIS A 406 -30.93 -13.48 -17.24
C HIS A 406 -31.02 -13.86 -15.76
N PRO A 407 -32.24 -13.99 -15.19
CA PRO A 407 -32.43 -14.29 -13.77
C PRO A 407 -31.91 -15.69 -13.37
N ASP A 408 -31.61 -16.57 -14.32
CA ASP A 408 -31.01 -17.90 -14.10
C ASP A 408 -29.66 -17.83 -13.36
N VAL A 409 -28.96 -16.70 -13.42
CA VAL A 409 -27.64 -16.51 -12.79
C VAL A 409 -27.69 -16.08 -11.32
N LYS A 410 -28.86 -15.65 -10.83
CA LYS A 410 -29.03 -15.14 -9.45
C LYS A 410 -28.53 -16.12 -8.36
N PRO A 411 -28.71 -17.45 -8.48
CA PRO A 411 -28.18 -18.40 -7.50
C PRO A 411 -26.65 -18.39 -7.34
N LEU A 412 -25.88 -18.37 -8.45
CA LEU A 412 -24.41 -18.25 -8.35
C LEU A 412 -24.00 -16.87 -7.83
N LEU A 413 -24.71 -15.82 -8.23
CA LEU A 413 -24.48 -14.46 -7.71
C LEU A 413 -24.70 -14.37 -6.19
N ASN A 414 -25.71 -15.05 -5.66
CA ASN A 414 -25.93 -15.20 -4.21
C ASN A 414 -24.75 -15.90 -3.53
N THR A 415 -24.25 -16.98 -4.12
CA THR A 415 -23.09 -17.74 -3.59
C THR A 415 -21.84 -16.85 -3.52
N ILE A 416 -21.58 -16.10 -4.59
CA ILE A 416 -20.46 -15.15 -4.64
C ILE A 416 -20.62 -14.05 -3.58
N TYR A 417 -21.84 -13.51 -3.40
CA TYR A 417 -22.12 -12.53 -2.36
C TYR A 417 -21.84 -13.09 -0.95
N ASP A 418 -22.25 -14.33 -0.70
CA ASP A 418 -22.03 -15.01 0.58
C ASP A 418 -20.53 -15.20 0.87
N HIS A 419 -19.69 -15.47 -0.14
CA HIS A 419 -18.22 -15.45 0.04
C HIS A 419 -17.71 -14.09 0.51
N PHE A 420 -18.25 -12.97 0.02
CA PHE A 420 -17.89 -11.64 0.51
C PHE A 420 -18.40 -11.39 1.94
N ALA A 421 -19.68 -11.64 2.18
CA ALA A 421 -20.35 -11.33 3.44
C ALA A 421 -19.88 -12.22 4.61
N GLN A 422 -19.64 -13.50 4.34
CA GLN A 422 -19.38 -14.52 5.37
C GLN A 422 -17.93 -15.01 5.38
N GLY A 423 -17.17 -14.76 4.31
CA GLY A 423 -15.78 -15.16 4.14
C GLY A 423 -14.80 -13.98 4.16
N TYR A 424 -14.59 -13.35 3.00
CA TYR A 424 -13.56 -12.32 2.80
C TYR A 424 -13.63 -11.17 3.82
N VAL A 425 -14.82 -10.61 4.06
CA VAL A 425 -14.95 -9.43 4.94
C VAL A 425 -14.64 -9.80 6.40
N PRO A 426 -15.25 -10.83 7.01
CA PRO A 426 -14.89 -11.23 8.38
C PRO A 426 -13.41 -11.58 8.57
N ALA A 427 -12.78 -12.25 7.59
CA ALA A 427 -11.35 -12.58 7.67
C ALA A 427 -10.46 -11.33 7.68
N ARG A 428 -10.78 -10.37 6.81
CA ARG A 428 -9.97 -9.16 6.62
C ARG A 428 -10.23 -8.12 7.69
N ASP A 429 -11.47 -7.98 8.14
CA ASP A 429 -11.82 -7.12 9.27
C ASP A 429 -11.11 -7.56 10.56
N TYR A 430 -10.87 -8.87 10.74
CA TYR A 430 -10.12 -9.35 11.90
C TYR A 430 -8.70 -8.77 11.96
N PHE A 431 -7.94 -8.84 10.86
CA PHE A 431 -6.55 -8.34 10.87
C PHE A 431 -6.41 -6.86 10.54
N SER A 432 -7.44 -6.23 9.96
CA SER A 432 -7.46 -4.82 9.58
C SER A 432 -8.36 -3.95 10.44
N ILE A 433 -8.83 -4.44 11.60
CA ILE A 433 -9.80 -3.74 12.46
C ILE A 433 -9.46 -2.27 12.75
N ASP A 434 -8.18 -1.94 12.85
CA ASP A 434 -7.65 -0.60 13.09
C ASP A 434 -6.80 -0.04 11.94
N GLY A 435 -6.91 -0.68 10.76
CA GLY A 435 -6.34 -0.25 9.49
C GLY A 435 -5.14 -1.07 9.01
N GLY A 436 -4.56 -1.90 9.88
CA GLY A 436 -3.35 -2.67 9.56
C GLY A 436 -3.55 -3.77 8.51
N ASN A 437 -2.45 -4.24 7.93
CA ASN A 437 -2.40 -5.46 7.11
C ASN A 437 -1.12 -6.22 7.46
N TYR A 438 -1.09 -7.54 7.39
CA TYR A 438 0.12 -8.31 7.74
C TYR A 438 1.18 -8.32 6.62
N ALA A 439 0.78 -7.99 5.39
CA ALA A 439 1.59 -7.90 4.18
C ALA A 439 1.78 -6.45 3.69
N LEU A 440 1.80 -5.46 4.60
CA LEU A 440 2.16 -4.06 4.31
C LEU A 440 3.33 -3.98 3.32
N PHE A 441 3.53 -2.94 2.53
CA PHE A 441 2.60 -1.88 2.14
C PHE A 441 2.04 -2.13 0.73
N GLY A 442 2.85 -2.73 -0.15
CA GLY A 442 2.51 -3.04 -1.54
C GLY A 442 1.25 -3.90 -1.63
N TYR A 443 1.30 -5.14 -1.16
CA TYR A 443 0.12 -6.03 -1.14
C TYR A 443 -0.91 -5.65 -0.07
N GLY A 444 -0.48 -4.96 1.00
CA GLY A 444 -1.41 -4.35 1.95
C GLY A 444 -2.42 -3.40 1.31
N SER A 445 -2.06 -2.76 0.19
CA SER A 445 -2.94 -1.83 -0.52
C SER A 445 -4.15 -2.49 -1.18
N GLY A 446 -4.15 -3.82 -1.31
CA GLY A 446 -5.32 -4.61 -1.69
C GLY A 446 -6.51 -4.46 -0.74
N GLY A 447 -6.30 -3.97 0.50
CA GLY A 447 -7.39 -3.51 1.37
C GLY A 447 -8.30 -2.46 0.70
N GLY A 448 -7.71 -1.52 -0.05
CA GLY A 448 -8.42 -0.52 -0.84
C GLY A 448 -9.27 -1.13 -1.94
N GLU A 449 -8.69 -2.07 -2.71
CA GLU A 449 -9.43 -2.80 -3.75
C GLU A 449 -10.66 -3.50 -3.14
N ASN A 450 -10.50 -4.13 -1.98
CA ASN A 450 -11.62 -4.83 -1.33
C ASN A 450 -12.75 -3.88 -0.94
N ALA A 451 -12.41 -2.75 -0.34
CA ALA A 451 -13.41 -1.77 0.04
C ALA A 451 -14.11 -1.14 -1.19
N GLU A 452 -13.40 -0.99 -2.31
CA GLU A 452 -13.97 -0.60 -3.60
C GLU A 452 -14.97 -1.65 -4.13
N ARG A 453 -14.63 -2.94 -4.06
CA ARG A 453 -15.54 -4.04 -4.44
C ARG A 453 -16.84 -4.00 -3.63
N LEU A 454 -16.75 -3.73 -2.32
CA LEU A 454 -17.95 -3.56 -1.48
C LEU A 454 -18.76 -2.32 -1.87
N ALA A 455 -18.10 -1.25 -2.34
CA ALA A 455 -18.80 -0.08 -2.85
C ALA A 455 -19.57 -0.37 -4.14
N VAL A 456 -19.09 -1.28 -5.00
CA VAL A 456 -19.85 -1.77 -6.17
C VAL A 456 -21.09 -2.55 -5.73
N TRP A 457 -20.99 -3.45 -4.75
CA TRP A 457 -22.15 -4.15 -4.20
C TRP A 457 -23.21 -3.18 -3.67
N ARG A 458 -22.81 -2.17 -2.88
CA ARG A 458 -23.74 -1.16 -2.33
C ARG A 458 -24.46 -0.35 -3.41
N ARG A 459 -23.84 -0.17 -4.57
CA ARG A 459 -24.41 0.57 -5.70
C ARG A 459 -25.33 -0.27 -6.57
N ALA A 460 -24.92 -1.51 -6.83
CA ALA A 460 -25.64 -2.41 -7.71
C ALA A 460 -26.94 -2.92 -7.08
N LEU A 461 -27.07 -2.88 -5.76
CA LEU A 461 -28.25 -3.32 -5.03
C LEU A 461 -29.17 -2.16 -4.65
N GLN A 462 -30.47 -2.43 -4.59
CA GLN A 462 -31.43 -1.51 -4.00
C GLN A 462 -31.18 -1.38 -2.49
N PRO A 463 -31.52 -0.25 -1.85
CA PRO A 463 -31.46 -0.14 -0.39
C PRO A 463 -32.27 -1.28 0.26
N PRO A 464 -31.64 -2.14 1.08
CA PRO A 464 -32.35 -3.24 1.73
C PRO A 464 -33.35 -2.72 2.77
N VAL A 465 -34.39 -3.51 3.02
CA VAL A 465 -35.33 -3.24 4.09
C VAL A 465 -34.66 -3.54 5.43
N ALA A 466 -34.70 -2.58 6.36
CA ALA A 466 -34.13 -2.76 7.69
C ALA A 466 -34.70 -4.02 8.36
N PRO A 467 -33.88 -4.82 9.09
CA PRO A 467 -32.51 -4.51 9.54
C PRO A 467 -31.39 -4.95 8.56
N ALA A 468 -31.72 -5.53 7.41
CA ALA A 468 -30.72 -6.01 6.46
C ALA A 468 -29.87 -4.85 5.92
N LYS A 469 -28.58 -5.13 5.65
CA LYS A 469 -27.63 -4.18 5.07
C LYS A 469 -26.83 -4.88 3.99
N VAL A 470 -26.33 -4.12 3.02
CA VAL A 470 -25.30 -4.62 2.13
C VAL A 470 -24.00 -4.77 2.92
N VAL A 471 -23.22 -5.82 2.66
CA VAL A 471 -21.92 -6.07 3.28
C VAL A 471 -21.02 -4.82 3.22
N GLU A 472 -20.43 -4.52 4.37
CA GLU A 472 -19.50 -3.42 4.60
C GLU A 472 -18.36 -3.93 5.47
N THR A 473 -17.18 -3.30 5.31
CA THR A 473 -16.00 -3.58 6.14
C THR A 473 -15.93 -2.55 7.25
N VAL A 474 -15.75 -3.00 8.49
CA VAL A 474 -15.56 -2.06 9.62
C VAL A 474 -14.19 -1.36 9.58
N ALA A 475 -13.25 -1.91 8.80
CA ALA A 475 -11.90 -1.37 8.65
C ALA A 475 -11.80 -0.20 7.67
N ALA A 476 -12.82 0.05 6.82
CA ALA A 476 -12.85 1.13 5.82
C ALA A 476 -12.31 2.49 6.30
N PRO A 477 -12.74 3.07 7.44
CA PRO A 477 -12.24 4.36 7.92
C PRO A 477 -10.78 4.33 8.38
N HIS A 478 -10.22 3.13 8.64
CA HIS A 478 -8.91 2.98 9.26
C HIS A 478 -7.82 2.53 8.28
N MET A 479 -8.18 1.91 7.16
CA MET A 479 -7.24 1.32 6.18
C MET A 479 -6.16 2.27 5.65
N VAL A 480 -6.42 3.59 5.60
CA VAL A 480 -5.44 4.58 5.12
C VAL A 480 -4.36 4.92 6.15
N TYR A 481 -4.61 4.65 7.44
CA TYR A 481 -3.75 5.14 8.52
C TYR A 481 -2.33 4.56 8.53
N PRO A 482 -2.06 3.29 8.20
CA PRO A 482 -0.67 2.82 8.04
C PRO A 482 0.10 3.68 7.04
N TYR A 483 -0.54 4.09 5.94
CA TYR A 483 0.07 4.89 4.88
C TYR A 483 0.29 6.34 5.32
N ILE A 484 -0.68 6.96 6.02
CA ILE A 484 -0.50 8.31 6.61
C ILE A 484 0.73 8.33 7.52
N TYR A 485 0.88 7.32 8.38
CA TYR A 485 1.98 7.25 9.34
C TYR A 485 3.32 6.87 8.72
N ALA A 486 3.33 6.08 7.64
CA ALA A 486 4.55 5.54 7.05
C ALA A 486 5.13 6.34 5.86
N VAL A 487 4.35 7.27 5.27
CA VAL A 487 4.82 8.00 4.08
C VAL A 487 6.11 8.79 4.36
N ARG A 488 7.12 8.54 3.54
CA ARG A 488 8.43 9.20 3.54
C ARG A 488 8.40 10.47 2.68
N ALA A 489 9.47 11.27 2.72
CA ALA A 489 9.54 12.54 1.97
C ALA A 489 9.43 12.37 0.45
N ASP A 490 9.94 11.26 -0.08
CA ASP A 490 9.91 10.89 -1.49
C ASP A 490 8.58 10.23 -1.90
N GLY A 491 7.61 10.11 -0.98
CA GLY A 491 6.34 9.43 -1.23
C GLY A 491 6.43 7.90 -1.15
N SER A 492 7.60 7.32 -0.88
CA SER A 492 7.75 5.89 -0.66
C SER A 492 7.29 5.46 0.76
N PHE A 493 7.27 4.16 0.99
CA PHE A 493 6.95 3.53 2.27
C PHE A 493 8.07 2.55 2.65
N PRO A 494 8.19 2.13 3.92
CA PRO A 494 9.06 1.02 4.29
C PRO A 494 8.79 -0.24 3.44
N ALA A 495 9.83 -0.89 2.93
CA ALA A 495 9.74 -2.10 2.10
C ALA A 495 9.41 -3.37 2.90
N ARG A 496 8.35 -3.31 3.72
CA ARG A 496 7.82 -4.46 4.46
C ARG A 496 7.12 -5.41 3.48
N GLY A 497 7.05 -6.70 3.85
CA GLY A 497 6.37 -7.73 3.05
C GLY A 497 6.93 -7.83 1.63
N ASP A 498 6.17 -8.45 0.73
CA ASP A 498 6.55 -8.41 -0.69
C ASP A 498 6.30 -7.00 -1.23
N SER A 499 7.38 -6.30 -1.56
CA SER A 499 7.33 -4.91 -2.02
C SER A 499 8.19 -4.72 -3.26
N GLY A 500 7.56 -4.32 -4.36
CA GLY A 500 8.23 -3.68 -5.49
C GLY A 500 8.28 -2.15 -5.29
N PRO A 501 8.56 -1.38 -6.37
CA PRO A 501 8.38 0.07 -6.37
C PRO A 501 6.93 0.43 -6.02
N PHE A 502 6.71 0.92 -4.80
CA PHE A 502 5.39 1.30 -4.30
C PHE A 502 5.48 2.68 -3.64
N THR A 503 4.69 3.62 -4.12
CA THR A 503 4.67 5.01 -3.64
C THR A 503 3.24 5.46 -3.36
N ALA A 504 3.11 6.64 -2.75
CA ALA A 504 1.84 7.25 -2.40
C ALA A 504 0.94 7.54 -3.62
N SER A 505 1.47 7.45 -4.84
CA SER A 505 0.71 7.58 -6.08
C SER A 505 -0.12 6.34 -6.45
N ALA A 506 0.14 5.19 -5.81
CA ALA A 506 -0.49 3.93 -6.14
C ALA A 506 -2.02 3.96 -5.92
N THR A 507 -2.78 3.36 -6.85
CA THR A 507 -4.26 3.36 -6.84
C THR A 507 -4.86 2.80 -5.55
N GLY A 508 -4.28 1.74 -4.99
CA GLY A 508 -4.77 1.16 -3.73
C GLY A 508 -4.72 2.16 -2.56
N ALA A 509 -3.62 2.91 -2.41
CA ALA A 509 -3.45 3.90 -1.34
C ALA A 509 -4.50 5.02 -1.40
N LEU A 510 -4.81 5.47 -2.62
CA LEU A 510 -5.83 6.48 -2.88
C LEU A 510 -7.24 5.96 -2.67
N ALA A 511 -7.55 4.75 -3.14
CA ALA A 511 -8.85 4.12 -2.92
C ALA A 511 -9.16 4.05 -1.41
N MET A 512 -8.19 3.61 -0.58
CA MET A 512 -8.35 3.60 0.88
C MET A 512 -8.63 4.99 1.45
N ALA A 513 -7.90 6.02 1.00
CA ALA A 513 -8.08 7.38 1.48
C ALA A 513 -9.44 7.98 1.06
N ALA A 514 -9.87 7.77 -0.19
CA ALA A 514 -11.17 8.21 -0.69
C ALA A 514 -12.33 7.54 0.06
N ILE A 515 -12.19 6.24 0.35
CA ILE A 515 -13.18 5.45 1.09
C ILE A 515 -13.27 5.90 2.55
N GLY A 516 -12.14 6.09 3.24
CA GLY A 516 -12.14 6.60 4.60
C GLY A 516 -12.81 7.97 4.69
N ALA A 517 -12.51 8.84 3.73
CA ALA A 517 -13.10 10.18 3.65
C ALA A 517 -14.62 10.15 3.38
N ASN A 518 -15.15 9.15 2.67
CA ASN A 518 -16.57 9.09 2.29
C ASN A 518 -17.43 8.22 3.21
N THR A 519 -16.87 7.21 3.88
CA THR A 519 -17.65 6.26 4.68
C THR A 519 -18.10 6.88 6.00
N ASN A 520 -17.20 7.62 6.68
CA ASN A 520 -17.48 8.28 7.97
C ASN A 520 -17.11 9.77 8.00
N GLY A 521 -16.78 10.38 6.86
CA GLY A 521 -16.32 11.77 6.83
C GLY A 521 -14.94 11.96 7.46
N ASP A 522 -14.04 10.98 7.35
CA ASP A 522 -12.71 11.07 7.94
C ASP A 522 -11.91 12.23 7.31
N ALA A 523 -11.81 13.32 8.05
CA ALA A 523 -11.17 14.55 7.61
C ALA A 523 -9.64 14.39 7.44
N HIS A 524 -9.00 13.42 8.12
CA HIS A 524 -7.58 13.13 7.93
C HIS A 524 -7.35 12.33 6.65
N ALA A 525 -8.19 11.33 6.38
CA ALA A 525 -8.19 10.61 5.11
C ALA A 525 -8.42 11.56 3.93
N ALA A 526 -9.35 12.51 4.07
CA ALA A 526 -9.59 13.56 3.08
C ALA A 526 -8.36 14.45 2.85
N LYS A 527 -7.73 14.93 3.93
CA LYS A 527 -6.49 15.73 3.86
C LYS A 527 -5.36 14.95 3.17
N PHE A 528 -5.17 13.69 3.53
CA PHE A 528 -4.14 12.83 2.96
C PHE A 528 -4.38 12.67 1.45
N TYR A 529 -5.60 12.29 1.05
CA TYR A 529 -5.98 12.12 -0.35
C TYR A 529 -5.72 13.37 -1.21
N TRP A 530 -6.22 14.54 -0.78
CA TRP A 530 -6.20 15.74 -1.63
C TRP A 530 -4.89 16.51 -1.58
N ASN A 531 -4.25 16.56 -0.42
CA ASN A 531 -3.15 17.50 -0.20
C ASN A 531 -1.79 16.81 -0.11
N ASP A 532 -1.75 15.54 0.30
CA ASP A 532 -0.48 14.85 0.54
C ASP A 532 -0.13 13.89 -0.61
N ILE A 533 -1.10 13.23 -1.25
CA ILE A 533 -0.81 12.22 -2.29
C ILE A 533 -1.13 12.65 -3.74
N HIS A 534 -2.12 13.52 -3.94
CA HIS A 534 -2.46 14.02 -5.28
C HIS A 534 -1.27 14.69 -6.01
N PRO A 535 -0.40 15.50 -5.36
CA PRO A 535 0.78 16.06 -6.04
C PRO A 535 1.74 15.00 -6.58
N TYR A 536 1.97 13.89 -5.86
CA TYR A 536 2.82 12.79 -6.32
C TYR A 536 2.23 12.12 -7.57
N ARG A 537 0.91 11.91 -7.62
CA ARG A 537 0.25 11.38 -8.82
C ARG A 537 0.44 12.25 -10.04
N VAL A 538 0.26 13.55 -9.90
CA VAL A 538 0.43 14.50 -11.01
C VAL A 538 1.88 14.50 -11.49
N ALA A 539 2.84 14.42 -10.57
CA ALA A 539 4.26 14.35 -10.91
C ALA A 539 4.62 13.06 -11.68
N GLU A 540 3.95 11.94 -11.38
CA GLU A 540 4.15 10.65 -12.04
C GLU A 540 3.25 10.42 -13.28
N GLY A 541 2.35 11.36 -13.62
CA GLY A 541 1.43 11.20 -14.76
C GLY A 541 0.31 10.18 -14.53
N LEU A 542 -0.02 9.89 -13.27
CA LEU A 542 -1.00 8.87 -12.86
C LEU A 542 -2.34 9.46 -12.43
N GLU A 543 -2.59 10.74 -12.69
CA GLU A 543 -3.80 11.44 -12.25
C GLU A 543 -5.09 10.89 -12.88
N SER A 544 -5.02 10.16 -14.01
CA SER A 544 -6.20 9.59 -14.68
C SER A 544 -7.03 8.67 -13.78
N GLY A 545 -6.42 7.97 -12.82
CA GLY A 545 -7.15 7.11 -11.88
C GLY A 545 -8.17 7.85 -11.01
N MET A 546 -7.98 9.16 -10.82
CA MET A 546 -8.89 10.02 -10.07
C MET A 546 -10.30 10.08 -10.70
N ILE A 547 -10.46 9.80 -12.00
CA ILE A 547 -11.76 9.81 -12.67
C ILE A 547 -12.66 8.68 -12.17
N MET A 548 -12.12 7.48 -11.99
CA MET A 548 -12.88 6.34 -11.45
C MET A 548 -13.18 6.57 -9.97
N GLU A 549 -12.20 7.04 -9.20
CA GLU A 549 -12.36 7.38 -7.80
C GLU A 549 -13.46 8.43 -7.59
N ARG A 550 -13.51 9.49 -8.41
CA ARG A 550 -14.52 10.56 -8.31
C ARG A 550 -15.90 10.16 -8.84
N LEU A 551 -15.97 9.18 -9.76
CA LEU A 551 -17.23 8.53 -10.11
C LEU A 551 -17.82 7.82 -8.89
N MET A 552 -16.97 7.09 -8.15
CA MET A 552 -17.37 6.31 -6.98
C MET A 552 -17.47 7.11 -5.67
N TYR A 553 -16.81 8.25 -5.55
CA TYR A 553 -16.72 8.96 -4.28
C TYR A 553 -16.88 10.46 -4.50
N LYS A 554 -17.67 11.10 -3.63
CA LYS A 554 -17.84 12.56 -3.69
C LYS A 554 -16.62 13.23 -3.08
N LYS A 555 -16.40 14.50 -3.42
CA LYS A 555 -15.42 15.34 -2.75
C LYS A 555 -15.83 15.45 -1.29
N PRO A 556 -14.98 15.08 -0.35
CA PRO A 556 -15.16 15.46 1.04
C PRO A 556 -15.23 16.99 1.16
N THR A 557 -16.11 17.49 2.01
CA THR A 557 -16.27 18.93 2.27
C THR A 557 -15.44 19.40 3.45
N THR A 558 -14.84 18.49 4.20
CA THR A 558 -14.03 18.75 5.39
C THR A 558 -12.66 18.08 5.26
N SER A 559 -11.63 18.70 5.86
CA SER A 559 -10.29 18.14 5.92
C SER A 559 -9.57 18.64 7.17
N ASN A 560 -8.84 17.75 7.87
CA ASN A 560 -8.09 18.08 9.08
C ASN A 560 -6.61 17.76 8.87
N PRO A 561 -5.68 18.61 9.35
CA PRO A 561 -4.25 18.37 9.19
C PRO A 561 -3.83 17.10 9.94
N VAL A 562 -2.87 16.36 9.38
CA VAL A 562 -2.28 15.19 10.07
C VAL A 562 -1.58 15.57 11.38
N THR A 563 -1.24 16.85 11.58
CA THR A 563 -0.58 17.35 12.79
C THR A 563 -1.38 17.21 14.08
N SER A 564 -2.70 16.97 14.01
CA SER A 564 -3.51 16.66 15.19
C SER A 564 -3.55 15.17 15.53
N LEU A 565 -2.95 14.30 14.71
CA LEU A 565 -2.82 12.87 15.00
C LEU A 565 -1.64 12.64 15.96
N PRO A 566 -1.74 11.63 16.86
CA PRO A 566 -0.60 11.20 17.68
C PRO A 566 0.56 10.78 16.80
N LEU A 567 1.80 11.00 17.25
CA LEU A 567 3.00 10.75 16.44
C LEU A 567 3.36 9.26 16.28
N SER A 568 2.80 8.39 17.11
CA SER A 568 2.87 6.94 16.95
C SER A 568 1.50 6.29 16.91
N ARG A 569 1.40 5.16 16.21
CA ARG A 569 0.18 4.35 16.15
C ARG A 569 0.52 2.87 16.06
N HIS A 570 -0.29 2.07 16.75
CA HIS A 570 -0.25 0.61 16.73
C HIS A 570 -1.46 0.07 15.96
N PHE A 571 -1.20 -0.87 15.07
CA PHE A 571 -2.16 -1.68 14.34
C PHE A 571 -2.12 -3.09 14.91
N SER A 572 -3.13 -3.43 15.71
CA SER A 572 -3.09 -4.44 16.76
C SER A 572 -2.90 -5.86 16.28
N VAL A 573 -3.73 -6.31 15.34
CA VAL A 573 -3.68 -7.71 14.87
C VAL A 573 -2.58 -7.90 13.83
N SER A 574 -2.46 -6.97 12.89
CA SER A 574 -1.33 -6.94 11.95
C SER A 574 0.02 -6.72 12.65
N GLY A 575 -0.01 -6.21 13.88
CA GLY A 575 1.12 -6.06 14.78
C GLY A 575 2.14 -5.03 14.34
N ASN A 576 1.72 -3.99 13.63
CA ASN A 576 2.62 -2.96 13.10
C ASN A 576 2.56 -1.70 13.97
N VAL A 577 3.71 -1.10 14.26
CA VAL A 577 3.82 0.13 15.04
C VAL A 577 4.68 1.12 14.28
N LEU A 578 4.08 2.26 13.95
CA LEU A 578 4.76 3.35 13.27
C LEU A 578 5.02 4.47 14.27
N MET A 579 6.27 4.91 14.39
CA MET A 579 6.70 5.91 15.35
C MET A 579 7.43 7.05 14.63
N ARG A 580 6.90 8.26 14.75
CA ARG A 580 7.51 9.49 14.23
C ARG A 580 7.87 10.43 15.36
N ASP A 581 8.75 11.38 15.07
CA ASP A 581 9.03 12.54 15.93
C ASP A 581 8.30 13.80 15.45
N ARG A 582 7.91 13.87 14.17
CA ARG A 582 7.14 14.98 13.59
C ARG A 582 6.37 14.54 12.34
N TRP A 583 5.43 15.38 11.90
CA TRP A 583 4.62 15.12 10.70
C TRP A 583 5.24 15.66 9.40
N THR A 584 6.33 16.44 9.47
CA THR A 584 7.03 16.98 8.31
C THR A 584 7.90 15.89 7.66
N PRO A 585 7.54 15.33 6.48
CA PRO A 585 8.23 14.16 5.95
C PRO A 585 9.72 14.38 5.64
N SER A 586 10.12 15.59 5.24
CA SER A 586 11.52 15.94 4.91
C SER A 586 12.49 15.86 6.09
N ASP A 587 11.97 15.95 7.32
CA ASP A 587 12.79 16.05 8.54
C ASP A 587 12.33 15.09 9.63
N THR A 588 11.45 14.15 9.30
CA THR A 588 10.98 13.12 10.24
C THR A 588 12.01 12.02 10.37
N THR A 589 12.24 11.58 11.61
CA THR A 589 12.67 10.21 11.84
C THR A 589 11.42 9.34 11.87
N LEU A 590 11.45 8.22 11.16
CA LEU A 590 10.38 7.23 11.12
C LEU A 590 10.98 5.88 11.48
N LEU A 591 10.53 5.32 12.60
CA LEU A 591 10.78 3.93 12.94
C LEU A 591 9.50 3.13 12.71
N GLU A 592 9.62 2.05 11.95
CA GLU A 592 8.57 1.07 11.74
C GLU A 592 8.98 -0.22 12.46
N PHE A 593 8.07 -0.79 13.25
CA PHE A 593 8.27 -2.04 13.98
C PHE A 593 7.12 -2.99 13.68
N LYS A 594 7.40 -4.29 13.55
CA LYS A 594 6.37 -5.31 13.37
C LYS A 594 6.59 -6.50 14.28
N SER A 595 5.49 -6.94 14.89
CA SER A 595 5.30 -8.27 15.46
C SER A 595 3.82 -8.61 15.36
N THR A 596 3.43 -9.28 14.28
CA THR A 596 2.06 -9.72 13.96
C THR A 596 1.56 -10.78 14.94
N SER A 597 0.25 -10.77 15.23
CA SER A 597 -0.41 -11.72 16.15
C SER A 597 -0.70 -13.09 15.53
N PHE A 598 -0.21 -13.35 14.32
CA PHE A 598 -0.33 -14.63 13.63
C PHE A 598 0.71 -14.71 12.52
N ILE A 599 0.82 -15.89 11.88
CA ILE A 599 1.69 -16.08 10.72
C ILE A 599 0.99 -16.88 9.62
N SER A 600 1.29 -16.53 8.37
CA SER A 600 0.85 -17.23 7.17
C SER A 600 2.03 -17.39 6.21
N ILE A 601 1.83 -18.08 5.08
CA ILE A 601 2.71 -17.96 3.91
C ILE A 601 2.25 -16.78 3.04
N ASN A 602 2.74 -16.75 1.79
CA ASN A 602 2.44 -15.77 0.76
C ASN A 602 3.22 -14.48 1.05
N HIS A 603 2.67 -13.29 0.82
CA HIS A 603 3.35 -12.00 1.01
C HIS A 603 3.63 -11.64 2.49
N HIS A 604 3.49 -12.59 3.42
CA HIS A 604 3.80 -12.44 4.85
C HIS A 604 5.20 -13.00 5.15
N HIS A 605 6.10 -12.13 5.59
CA HIS A 605 7.47 -12.52 5.93
C HIS A 605 7.61 -13.12 7.33
N MET A 606 8.70 -13.87 7.52
CA MET A 606 9.17 -14.42 8.80
C MET A 606 9.94 -13.33 9.60
N ASP A 607 9.29 -12.19 9.82
CA ASP A 607 9.90 -10.92 10.24
C ASP A 607 9.39 -10.41 11.60
N GLN A 608 8.94 -11.31 12.48
CA GLN A 608 8.42 -10.94 13.79
C GLN A 608 9.51 -10.26 14.64
N ASN A 609 9.11 -9.27 15.42
CA ASN A 609 9.99 -8.35 16.16
C ASN A 609 11.01 -7.59 15.30
N SER A 610 10.90 -7.52 13.97
CA SER A 610 11.80 -6.69 13.15
C SER A 610 11.39 -5.21 13.14
N TYR A 611 12.35 -4.32 12.85
CA TYR A 611 12.14 -2.89 12.69
C TYR A 611 12.93 -2.30 11.52
N SER A 612 12.49 -1.17 10.96
CA SER A 612 13.23 -0.37 9.99
C SER A 612 13.34 1.09 10.47
N LEU A 613 14.32 1.83 9.96
CA LEU A 613 14.59 3.21 10.35
C LEU A 613 14.88 4.08 9.13
N TYR A 614 14.12 5.16 8.99
CA TYR A 614 14.30 6.20 8.00
C TYR A 614 14.56 7.55 8.70
N TYR A 615 15.54 8.30 8.20
CA TYR A 615 15.70 9.72 8.50
C TYR A 615 16.43 10.38 7.33
N LYS A 616 15.70 11.20 6.56
CA LYS A 616 16.15 11.83 5.29
C LYS A 616 16.57 10.86 4.16
N ALA A 617 16.86 9.61 4.48
CA ALA A 617 17.02 8.45 3.59
C ALA A 617 16.80 7.16 4.41
N PRO A 618 16.59 5.99 3.79
CA PRO A 618 16.59 4.70 4.50
C PRO A 618 17.96 4.43 5.15
N LEU A 619 17.97 4.08 6.44
CA LEU A 619 19.20 3.85 7.21
C LEU A 619 19.31 2.40 7.66
N LEU A 620 18.26 1.90 8.34
CA LEU A 620 18.13 0.49 8.71
C LEU A 620 16.96 -0.13 7.95
N LEU A 621 17.20 -1.26 7.31
CA LEU A 621 16.35 -1.74 6.21
C LEU A 621 15.61 -3.03 6.53
N ASP A 622 14.51 -3.26 5.82
CA ASP A 622 13.96 -4.58 5.54
C ASP A 622 14.53 -4.98 4.17
N SER A 623 15.52 -5.87 4.16
CA SER A 623 16.43 -6.01 3.01
C SER A 623 16.00 -7.07 2.00
N GLY A 624 16.66 -7.09 0.85
CA GLY A 624 16.25 -7.92 -0.28
C GLY A 624 15.17 -7.23 -1.10
N GLN A 625 14.66 -7.93 -2.11
CA GLN A 625 13.68 -7.35 -3.01
C GLN A 625 12.73 -8.42 -3.54
N TYR A 626 11.47 -8.04 -3.72
CA TYR A 626 10.54 -8.86 -4.45
C TYR A 626 10.95 -8.95 -5.92
N ASP A 627 11.49 -10.10 -6.32
CA ASP A 627 11.92 -10.37 -7.69
C ASP A 627 10.87 -11.18 -8.45
N LYS A 628 10.47 -12.33 -7.89
CA LYS A 628 9.41 -13.20 -8.40
C LYS A 628 8.93 -14.09 -7.27
N TYR A 629 7.61 -14.25 -7.15
CA TYR A 629 7.03 -15.23 -6.23
C TYR A 629 7.63 -16.62 -6.49
N GLY A 630 7.98 -17.35 -5.44
CA GLY A 630 8.52 -18.71 -5.56
C GLY A 630 9.98 -18.82 -5.98
N SER A 631 10.67 -17.71 -6.29
CA SER A 631 12.11 -17.70 -6.62
C SER A 631 12.97 -18.20 -5.46
N ASN A 632 14.23 -18.53 -5.76
CA ASN A 632 15.21 -18.88 -4.75
C ASN A 632 15.47 -17.71 -3.78
N HIS A 633 15.59 -16.48 -4.28
CA HIS A 633 15.72 -15.27 -3.44
C HIS A 633 14.53 -15.10 -2.51
N TRP A 634 13.32 -15.21 -3.07
CA TRP A 634 12.07 -15.09 -2.33
C TRP A 634 12.01 -16.09 -1.16
N HIS A 635 12.22 -17.38 -1.44
CA HIS A 635 12.11 -18.43 -0.43
C HIS A 635 13.26 -18.50 0.59
N ASN A 636 14.49 -18.16 0.18
CA ASN A 636 15.67 -18.42 0.99
C ASN A 636 16.32 -17.18 1.60
N TYR A 637 15.92 -15.97 1.17
CA TYR A 637 16.39 -14.73 1.74
C TYR A 637 15.24 -13.79 2.08
N TYR A 638 14.48 -13.32 1.08
CA TYR A 638 13.62 -12.15 1.20
C TYR A 638 12.48 -12.31 2.23
N ILE A 639 11.78 -13.44 2.23
CA ILE A 639 10.72 -13.69 3.22
C ILE A 639 11.24 -14.24 4.56
N ARG A 640 12.56 -14.37 4.73
CA ARG A 640 13.23 -15.11 5.82
C ARG A 640 13.87 -14.15 6.82
N SER A 641 13.91 -14.52 8.10
CA SER A 641 14.36 -13.63 9.18
C SER A 641 15.75 -13.04 8.99
N ILE A 642 16.63 -13.71 8.24
CA ILE A 642 17.97 -13.19 7.90
C ILE A 642 17.98 -11.94 7.01
N ALA A 643 16.85 -11.59 6.40
CA ALA A 643 16.67 -10.35 5.64
C ALA A 643 16.17 -9.17 6.52
N HIS A 644 15.88 -9.43 7.79
CA HIS A 644 15.19 -8.52 8.71
C HIS A 644 16.05 -8.11 9.90
N ASN A 645 15.79 -6.93 10.46
CA ASN A 645 16.43 -6.45 11.68
C ASN A 645 15.82 -7.16 12.91
N THR A 646 16.02 -8.46 13.03
CA THR A 646 15.50 -9.33 14.09
C THR A 646 16.63 -10.17 14.69
N VAL A 647 16.30 -11.22 15.44
CA VAL A 647 17.28 -12.16 16.01
C VAL A 647 17.21 -13.50 15.27
N THR A 648 18.38 -14.07 14.95
CA THR A 648 18.50 -15.46 14.50
C THR A 648 19.16 -16.32 15.58
N MET A 649 18.76 -17.58 15.64
CA MET A 649 19.26 -18.59 16.57
C MET A 649 19.60 -19.84 15.76
N PHE A 650 20.85 -19.91 15.32
CA PHE A 650 21.27 -20.91 14.37
C PHE A 650 21.47 -22.28 15.05
N ASP A 651 20.58 -23.22 14.74
CA ASP A 651 20.72 -24.63 15.05
C ASP A 651 21.09 -25.40 13.77
N LYS A 652 22.31 -25.95 13.74
CA LYS A 652 22.82 -26.74 12.59
C LYS A 652 21.96 -27.96 12.23
N GLY A 653 21.16 -28.46 13.16
CA GLY A 653 20.25 -29.58 12.96
C GLY A 653 18.83 -29.19 12.53
N GLU A 654 18.53 -27.89 12.46
CA GLU A 654 17.21 -27.40 12.06
C GLU A 654 16.99 -27.54 10.55
N VAL A 655 15.78 -27.97 10.17
CA VAL A 655 15.38 -28.26 8.80
C VAL A 655 14.17 -27.41 8.44
N PHE A 656 14.30 -26.65 7.37
CA PHE A 656 13.25 -25.82 6.80
C PHE A 656 12.75 -26.51 5.53
N LYS A 657 11.46 -26.85 5.47
CA LYS A 657 10.87 -27.55 4.31
C LYS A 657 9.48 -27.03 3.97
N LEU A 658 9.24 -26.69 2.69
CA LEU A 658 7.92 -26.24 2.23
C LEU A 658 6.95 -27.41 2.05
N ASN A 659 7.49 -28.55 1.62
CA ASN A 659 6.79 -29.82 1.51
C ASN A 659 7.84 -30.94 1.64
N ASP A 660 7.48 -32.18 1.34
CA ASP A 660 8.40 -33.31 1.52
C ASP A 660 9.56 -33.35 0.50
N THR A 661 9.51 -32.54 -0.56
CA THR A 661 10.53 -32.52 -1.62
C THR A 661 11.34 -31.21 -1.69
N LYS A 662 10.80 -30.09 -1.17
CA LYS A 662 11.43 -28.75 -1.24
C LYS A 662 12.00 -28.32 0.11
N TYR A 663 13.32 -28.43 0.22
CA TYR A 663 14.12 -27.96 1.37
C TYR A 663 14.59 -26.52 1.14
N LEU A 664 14.55 -25.72 2.20
CA LEU A 664 15.04 -24.34 2.21
C LEU A 664 16.34 -24.22 2.99
N LEU A 665 17.07 -23.14 2.74
CA LEU A 665 18.27 -22.79 3.48
C LEU A 665 17.93 -22.47 4.95
N ASN A 666 18.84 -22.89 5.84
CA ASN A 666 18.74 -22.66 7.27
C ASN A 666 19.37 -21.30 7.60
N ASP A 667 18.51 -20.33 7.86
CA ASP A 667 18.90 -18.96 8.22
C ASP A 667 18.96 -18.75 9.74
N GLY A 668 18.67 -19.79 10.54
CA GLY A 668 18.53 -19.74 11.99
C GLY A 668 17.27 -18.99 12.45
N GLY A 669 16.39 -18.61 11.52
CA GLY A 669 15.28 -17.69 11.74
C GLY A 669 14.00 -18.32 12.26
N GLN A 670 12.93 -17.57 12.08
CA GLN A 670 11.54 -17.95 12.36
C GLN A 670 11.03 -18.92 11.30
N TRP A 671 10.00 -19.70 11.65
CA TRP A 671 9.46 -20.73 10.76
C TRP A 671 8.01 -21.11 11.04
N LEU A 672 7.28 -21.49 9.98
CA LEU A 672 5.92 -22.02 10.10
C LEU A 672 5.89 -23.36 10.84
N GLY A 673 6.90 -24.22 10.65
CA GLY A 673 6.89 -25.56 11.22
C GLY A 673 5.70 -26.38 10.69
N ALA A 674 4.89 -26.93 11.60
CA ALA A 674 3.69 -27.70 11.26
C ALA A 674 2.43 -26.85 11.01
N ARG A 675 2.56 -25.52 10.97
CA ARG A 675 1.43 -24.59 10.76
C ARG A 675 0.94 -24.62 9.32
N THR A 676 -0.34 -24.28 9.14
CA THR A 676 -0.97 -24.20 7.83
C THR A 676 -0.41 -23.01 7.04
N PHE A 677 -0.12 -23.22 5.76
CA PHE A 677 0.46 -22.20 4.88
C PHE A 677 -0.55 -21.09 4.56
N ASN A 678 -1.76 -21.46 4.13
CA ASN A 678 -2.88 -20.55 3.93
C ASN A 678 -3.90 -20.79 5.05
N PRO A 679 -3.72 -20.17 6.25
CA PRO A 679 -4.59 -20.45 7.38
C PRO A 679 -5.96 -19.81 7.20
N ARG A 680 -6.99 -20.50 7.70
CA ARG A 680 -8.34 -19.94 7.84
C ARG A 680 -8.42 -18.96 9.02
N LEU A 681 -9.52 -18.22 9.11
CA LEU A 681 -9.76 -17.25 10.19
C LEU A 681 -9.70 -17.88 11.59
N ASP A 682 -10.24 -19.07 11.79
CA ASP A 682 -10.20 -19.76 13.09
C ASP A 682 -8.77 -20.13 13.52
N GLN A 683 -7.87 -20.34 12.56
CA GLN A 683 -6.48 -20.71 12.79
C GLN A 683 -5.58 -19.52 13.15
N ILE A 684 -5.99 -18.28 12.87
CA ILE A 684 -5.22 -17.06 13.20
C ILE A 684 -5.75 -16.30 14.42
N LYS A 685 -6.82 -16.82 15.05
CA LYS A 685 -7.45 -16.19 16.22
C LYS A 685 -6.71 -16.49 17.51
N ALA A 686 -6.69 -15.48 18.40
CA ALA A 686 -6.25 -15.65 19.78
C ALA A 686 -7.14 -16.63 20.55
N ALA A 687 -6.69 -17.07 21.72
CA ALA A 687 -7.48 -17.91 22.61
C ALA A 687 -8.70 -17.13 23.16
N GLU A 688 -9.83 -17.83 23.28
CA GLU A 688 -11.07 -17.36 23.91
C GLU A 688 -11.37 -18.26 25.13
N PRO A 689 -12.22 -17.85 26.11
CA PRO A 689 -12.40 -18.59 27.37
C PRO A 689 -12.69 -20.10 27.25
N ASN A 690 -13.31 -20.55 26.16
CA ASN A 690 -13.62 -21.95 25.90
C ASN A 690 -13.03 -22.48 24.59
N LYS A 691 -12.08 -21.76 23.98
CA LYS A 691 -11.48 -22.14 22.70
C LYS A 691 -9.98 -21.81 22.71
N PRO A 692 -9.09 -22.79 22.45
CA PRO A 692 -7.67 -22.51 22.37
C PRO A 692 -7.37 -21.55 21.20
N ALA A 693 -6.21 -20.90 21.26
CA ALA A 693 -5.74 -20.12 20.12
C ALA A 693 -5.60 -21.01 18.87
N GLY A 694 -5.79 -20.41 17.71
CA GLY A 694 -5.61 -21.09 16.44
C GLY A 694 -4.17 -21.53 16.20
N SER A 695 -3.97 -22.53 15.34
CA SER A 695 -2.65 -23.13 15.07
C SER A 695 -1.59 -22.13 14.59
N ASN A 696 -2.01 -21.05 13.93
CA ASN A 696 -1.16 -20.04 13.33
C ASN A 696 -1.06 -18.76 14.18
N TRP A 697 -1.74 -18.70 15.32
CA TRP A 697 -1.68 -17.56 16.22
C TRP A 697 -0.30 -17.39 16.86
N LEU A 698 0.12 -16.14 17.00
CA LEU A 698 1.35 -15.68 17.64
C LEU A 698 1.00 -14.60 18.69
N ASP A 699 1.93 -14.28 19.60
CA ASP A 699 1.67 -13.26 20.62
C ASP A 699 1.68 -11.83 20.06
N GLY A 700 2.58 -11.53 19.11
CA GLY A 700 2.65 -10.23 18.46
C GLY A 700 3.05 -9.10 19.41
N VAL A 701 2.50 -7.90 19.19
CA VAL A 701 2.67 -6.75 20.09
C VAL A 701 1.85 -6.93 21.36
N THR A 702 2.52 -7.03 22.51
CA THR A 702 1.89 -7.27 23.82
C THR A 702 1.72 -6.00 24.66
N ALA A 703 2.49 -4.94 24.36
CA ALA A 703 2.29 -3.61 24.93
C ALA A 703 2.68 -2.51 23.94
N PHE A 704 1.94 -1.40 23.98
CA PHE A 704 2.22 -0.19 23.21
C PHE A 704 1.79 1.03 24.02
N GLU A 705 2.56 2.11 23.99
CA GLU A 705 2.20 3.39 24.59
C GLU A 705 2.73 4.57 23.77
N GLU A 706 1.84 5.49 23.41
CA GLU A 706 2.18 6.83 22.93
C GLU A 706 2.18 7.79 24.13
N GLY A 707 3.38 8.07 24.64
CA GLY A 707 3.61 8.82 25.88
C GLY A 707 3.85 10.31 25.69
N GLY A 708 3.73 10.85 24.48
CA GLY A 708 4.01 12.23 24.12
C GLY A 708 5.50 12.45 23.85
N THR A 709 6.30 12.48 24.92
CA THR A 709 7.77 12.63 24.81
C THR A 709 8.49 11.32 24.49
N PHE A 710 7.76 10.20 24.44
CA PHE A 710 8.28 8.92 23.99
C PHE A 710 7.18 8.08 23.35
N SER A 711 7.60 7.04 22.64
CA SER A 711 6.74 5.92 22.23
C SER A 711 7.39 4.61 22.66
N TYR A 712 6.60 3.68 23.21
CA TYR A 712 7.06 2.39 23.70
C TYR A 712 6.32 1.25 23.00
N VAL A 713 7.04 0.19 22.64
CA VAL A 713 6.45 -1.07 22.17
C VAL A 713 7.19 -2.27 22.78
N LEU A 714 6.43 -3.30 23.13
CA LEU A 714 6.92 -4.64 23.49
C LEU A 714 6.31 -5.68 22.57
N GLY A 715 7.13 -6.37 21.79
CA GLY A 715 6.73 -7.51 20.97
C GLY A 715 7.24 -8.83 21.52
N ASN A 716 6.41 -9.88 21.41
CA ASN A 716 6.76 -11.25 21.76
C ASN A 716 6.72 -12.13 20.50
N ALA A 717 7.90 -12.49 20.01
CA ALA A 717 8.08 -13.31 18.82
C ALA A 717 8.42 -14.77 19.16
N SER A 718 8.29 -15.19 20.41
CA SER A 718 8.69 -16.53 20.88
C SER A 718 8.07 -17.66 20.04
N LYS A 719 6.77 -17.54 19.74
CA LYS A 719 6.03 -18.54 18.95
C LYS A 719 6.38 -18.53 17.46
N ALA A 720 7.10 -17.52 16.96
CA ALA A 720 7.52 -17.46 15.56
C ALA A 720 8.66 -18.44 15.24
N TYR A 721 9.38 -18.93 16.25
CA TYR A 721 10.44 -19.94 16.10
C TYR A 721 9.92 -21.33 16.45
N LEU A 722 10.67 -22.36 16.05
CA LEU A 722 10.40 -23.72 16.49
C LEU A 722 10.63 -23.84 18.01
N PRO A 723 9.70 -24.49 18.75
CA PRO A 723 9.73 -24.53 20.22
C PRO A 723 10.91 -25.34 20.80
N ASN A 724 11.62 -26.10 19.97
CA ASN A 724 12.76 -26.90 20.41
C ASN A 724 14.07 -26.08 20.55
N LYS A 725 14.14 -24.83 20.07
CA LYS A 725 15.35 -23.99 20.17
C LYS A 725 15.17 -22.74 21.04
N ILE A 726 13.94 -22.33 21.32
CA ILE A 726 13.62 -21.14 22.10
C ILE A 726 12.47 -21.41 23.08
N ASP A 727 12.43 -20.69 24.21
CA ASP A 727 11.30 -20.73 25.14
C ASP A 727 10.01 -20.25 24.45
N SER A 728 8.92 -21.02 24.55
CA SER A 728 7.69 -20.72 23.79
C SER A 728 6.86 -19.56 24.33
N ALA A 729 7.12 -19.11 25.56
CA ALA A 729 6.37 -18.04 26.21
C ALA A 729 7.16 -16.72 26.26
N ALA A 730 8.47 -16.79 26.48
CA ALA A 730 9.36 -15.62 26.62
C ALA A 730 10.75 -15.87 26.02
N GLY A 731 10.77 -16.61 24.93
CA GLY A 731 11.95 -16.92 24.14
C GLY A 731 12.56 -15.71 23.45
N PHE A 732 11.74 -14.83 22.88
CA PHE A 732 12.22 -13.59 22.27
C PHE A 732 11.25 -12.44 22.51
N LEU A 733 11.64 -11.55 23.42
CA LEU A 733 10.97 -10.30 23.71
C LEU A 733 11.81 -9.13 23.21
N ARG A 734 11.18 -8.15 22.57
CA ARG A 734 11.82 -6.91 22.12
C ARG A 734 11.07 -5.71 22.64
N SER A 735 11.75 -4.87 23.40
CA SER A 735 11.29 -3.56 23.85
C SER A 735 11.97 -2.47 23.03
N ILE A 736 11.19 -1.59 22.39
CA ILE A 736 11.72 -0.39 21.74
C ILE A 736 11.16 0.84 22.45
N VAL A 737 12.05 1.74 22.86
CA VAL A 737 11.70 3.06 23.39
C VAL A 737 12.23 4.12 22.44
N TYR A 738 11.31 4.83 21.78
CA TYR A 738 11.58 5.96 20.91
C TYR A 738 11.45 7.25 21.74
N LEU A 739 12.57 7.84 22.13
CA LEU A 739 12.62 9.05 22.95
C LEU A 739 12.63 10.29 22.06
N ARG A 740 11.53 11.05 22.08
CA ARG A 740 11.45 12.35 21.42
C ARG A 740 12.17 13.38 22.28
N ARG A 741 12.80 14.35 21.63
CA ARG A 741 13.46 15.44 22.35
C ARG A 741 12.43 16.48 22.78
N ASP A 742 12.50 16.89 24.05
CA ASP A 742 11.58 17.88 24.61
C ASP A 742 11.76 19.28 23.96
N ASP A 743 12.94 19.56 23.37
CA ASP A 743 13.29 20.82 22.72
C ASP A 743 12.90 20.90 21.22
N ASN A 744 12.42 19.81 20.63
CA ASN A 744 12.21 19.65 19.18
C ASN A 744 13.43 20.03 18.31
N ALA A 745 14.64 20.17 18.88
CA ALA A 745 15.81 20.74 18.23
C ALA A 745 16.66 19.71 17.45
N GLY A 746 16.29 18.42 17.50
CA GLY A 746 17.01 17.37 16.81
C GLY A 746 16.23 16.05 16.71
N PRO A 747 16.80 15.04 16.05
CA PRO A 747 16.20 13.71 15.93
C PRO A 747 16.04 12.99 17.29
N PRO A 748 15.21 11.94 17.37
CA PRO A 748 15.00 11.16 18.58
C PRO A 748 16.23 10.31 18.92
N LYS A 749 16.24 9.75 20.14
CA LYS A 749 17.08 8.60 20.50
C LYS A 749 16.22 7.36 20.59
N ILE A 750 16.70 6.24 20.05
CA ILE A 750 15.94 5.00 20.04
C ILE A 750 16.72 3.94 20.79
N LEU A 751 16.11 3.34 21.81
CA LEU A 751 16.68 2.22 22.55
C LEU A 751 15.96 0.94 22.13
N VAL A 752 16.72 -0.07 21.71
CA VAL A 752 16.23 -1.39 21.34
C VAL A 752 16.81 -2.40 22.31
N PHE A 753 15.94 -2.99 23.14
CA PHE A 753 16.29 -3.96 24.17
C PHE A 753 15.67 -5.32 23.86
N ASP A 754 16.51 -6.33 23.71
CA ASP A 754 16.09 -7.71 23.48
C ASP A 754 16.37 -8.60 24.69
N SER A 755 15.45 -9.51 24.94
CA SER A 755 15.60 -10.61 25.88
C SER A 755 15.37 -11.92 25.13
N VAL A 756 16.44 -12.70 24.98
CA VAL A 756 16.44 -13.95 24.21
C VAL A 756 16.78 -15.13 25.09
N ARG A 757 15.91 -16.14 25.18
CA ARG A 757 16.06 -17.32 26.02
C ARG A 757 16.10 -18.60 25.19
N PRO A 758 17.29 -19.14 24.87
CA PRO A 758 17.42 -20.43 24.20
C PRO A 758 17.02 -21.60 25.08
N THR A 759 16.54 -22.67 24.46
CA THR A 759 16.31 -23.97 25.12
C THR A 759 17.41 -24.99 24.80
N LYS A 760 18.37 -24.65 23.94
CA LYS A 760 19.56 -25.46 23.63
C LYS A 760 20.84 -24.71 23.95
N ASN A 761 21.86 -25.46 24.36
CA ASN A 761 23.22 -24.93 24.53
C ASN A 761 23.89 -24.67 23.19
N ASN A 762 24.88 -23.78 23.19
CA ASN A 762 25.77 -23.53 22.05
C ASN A 762 25.05 -23.09 20.76
N LEU A 763 23.87 -22.49 20.87
CA LEU A 763 23.24 -21.82 19.74
C LEU A 763 23.97 -20.52 19.44
N GLU A 764 24.24 -20.26 18.16
CA GLU A 764 24.70 -18.94 17.73
C GLU A 764 23.49 -18.01 17.69
N ILE A 765 23.42 -17.11 18.66
CA ILE A 765 22.37 -16.09 18.76
C ILE A 765 22.91 -14.77 18.23
N THR A 766 22.22 -14.19 17.26
CA THR A 766 22.71 -13.03 16.52
C THR A 766 21.60 -12.00 16.34
N SER A 767 21.83 -10.78 16.80
CA SER A 767 21.00 -9.61 16.48
C SER A 767 21.44 -9.04 15.14
N LEU A 768 20.50 -8.84 14.22
CA LEU A 768 20.74 -8.37 12.85
C LEU A 768 20.39 -6.90 12.69
N LEU A 769 21.22 -6.16 11.95
CA LEU A 769 20.98 -4.80 11.49
C LEU A 769 21.44 -4.63 10.03
N HIS A 770 20.48 -4.58 9.12
CA HIS A 770 20.64 -4.34 7.70
C HIS A 770 20.77 -2.85 7.44
N THR A 771 21.73 -2.48 6.61
CA THR A 771 22.15 -1.11 6.38
C THR A 771 22.18 -0.82 4.89
N ALA A 772 21.79 0.41 4.52
CA ALA A 772 21.80 0.85 3.12
C ALA A 772 23.21 0.91 2.53
N THR A 773 24.19 1.26 3.36
CA THR A 773 25.60 1.41 2.99
C THR A 773 26.49 0.59 3.93
N GLU A 774 27.77 0.46 3.58
CA GLU A 774 28.75 -0.21 4.44
C GLU A 774 28.85 0.51 5.80
N PRO A 775 28.66 -0.18 6.93
CA PRO A 775 28.81 0.42 8.25
C PRO A 775 30.28 0.78 8.49
N SER A 776 30.50 2.02 8.92
CA SER A 776 31.82 2.52 9.29
C SER A 776 32.06 2.39 10.80
N SER A 777 33.29 2.13 11.22
CA SER A 777 33.64 1.96 12.64
C SER A 777 35.01 2.55 12.97
N THR A 778 35.39 2.57 14.25
CA THR A 778 36.74 3.00 14.70
C THR A 778 37.84 1.99 14.38
N VAL A 779 37.48 0.76 14.03
CA VAL A 779 38.41 -0.33 13.70
C VAL A 779 38.27 -0.75 12.24
N THR A 780 39.36 -1.27 11.67
CA THR A 780 39.34 -1.80 10.30
C THR A 780 38.70 -3.19 10.27
N PRO A 781 37.73 -3.45 9.36
CA PRO A 781 37.18 -4.78 9.16
C PRO A 781 38.24 -5.79 8.68
N ILE A 782 38.24 -6.99 9.25
CA ILE A 782 39.14 -8.09 8.87
C ILE A 782 38.33 -9.19 8.18
N ALA A 783 38.68 -9.53 6.94
CA ALA A 783 38.05 -10.63 6.20
C ALA A 783 38.14 -11.95 6.99
N ILE A 784 37.04 -12.70 7.01
CA ILE A 784 36.98 -14.00 7.68
C ILE A 784 37.47 -15.08 6.70
N PRO A 785 38.53 -15.85 7.03
CA PRO A 785 39.06 -16.87 6.14
C PRO A 785 37.99 -17.91 5.75
N GLY A 786 37.84 -18.16 4.45
CA GLY A 786 36.86 -19.12 3.91
C GLY A 786 35.42 -18.60 3.83
N GLU A 787 35.16 -17.34 4.21
CA GLU A 787 33.83 -16.74 4.20
C GLU A 787 33.84 -15.42 3.40
N PRO A 788 33.90 -15.48 2.06
CA PRO A 788 33.91 -14.27 1.23
C PRO A 788 32.68 -13.39 1.52
N GLY A 789 32.88 -12.07 1.47
CA GLY A 789 31.85 -11.08 1.78
C GLY A 789 31.52 -10.92 3.27
N ARG A 790 32.25 -11.59 4.19
CA ARG A 790 32.10 -11.43 5.64
C ARG A 790 33.37 -10.90 6.29
N TYR A 791 33.20 -9.91 7.16
CA TYR A 791 34.30 -9.21 7.82
C TYR A 791 34.03 -9.05 9.32
N ARG A 792 35.01 -9.33 10.15
CA ARG A 792 34.96 -9.15 11.60
C ARG A 792 35.48 -7.77 11.97
N LEU A 793 34.78 -7.08 12.86
CA LEU A 793 35.28 -5.86 13.51
C LEU A 793 36.02 -6.27 14.81
N PRO A 794 37.35 -6.09 14.89
CA PRO A 794 38.18 -6.63 15.97
C PRO A 794 38.16 -5.76 17.23
N PHE A 795 36.98 -5.50 17.79
CA PHE A 795 36.85 -4.73 19.04
C PHE A 795 37.44 -5.47 20.25
N ILE A 796 38.07 -4.72 21.15
CA ILE A 796 38.66 -5.21 22.39
C ILE A 796 37.81 -4.73 23.57
N ASN A 797 37.38 -5.67 24.42
CA ASN A 797 36.55 -5.48 25.62
C ASN A 797 35.11 -4.96 25.40
N LYS A 798 34.93 -3.90 24.60
CA LYS A 798 33.63 -3.28 24.30
C LYS A 798 33.52 -2.92 22.83
N VAL A 799 32.30 -2.89 22.32
CA VAL A 799 32.01 -2.42 20.96
C VAL A 799 31.99 -0.89 20.96
N ASP A 800 32.85 -0.28 20.15
CA ASP A 800 32.77 1.15 19.88
C ASP A 800 31.59 1.44 18.93
N PRO A 801 31.09 2.68 18.90
CA PRO A 801 30.01 3.07 18.00
C PRO A 801 30.26 2.71 16.53
N ILE A 802 29.20 2.29 15.83
CA ILE A 802 29.24 1.95 14.39
C ILE A 802 28.25 2.86 13.67
N THR A 803 28.70 3.50 12.58
CA THR A 803 27.93 4.55 11.90
C THR A 803 27.51 4.12 10.50
N VAL A 804 26.23 4.33 10.19
CA VAL A 804 25.63 4.15 8.88
C VAL A 804 25.27 5.52 8.33
N ARG A 805 25.79 5.85 7.14
CA ARG A 805 25.52 7.11 6.44
C ARG A 805 24.81 6.81 5.13
N ASN A 806 23.69 7.46 4.87
CA ASN A 806 23.02 7.35 3.58
C ASN A 806 22.45 8.70 3.18
N GLU A 807 22.88 9.20 2.02
CA GLU A 807 22.54 10.52 1.51
C GLU A 807 22.69 11.63 2.58
N LYS A 808 21.57 12.20 3.04
CA LYS A 808 21.53 13.28 4.04
C LYS A 808 21.35 12.78 5.48
N GLY A 809 21.07 11.49 5.65
CA GLY A 809 20.78 10.87 6.93
C GLY A 809 21.95 10.08 7.49
N MET A 810 21.98 9.95 8.82
CA MET A 810 22.96 9.14 9.52
C MET A 810 22.34 8.51 10.78
N VAL A 811 22.74 7.28 11.08
CA VAL A 811 22.49 6.65 12.38
C VAL A 811 23.78 6.08 12.92
N THR A 812 24.05 6.35 14.20
CA THR A 812 25.15 5.72 14.93
C THR A 812 24.59 4.72 15.93
N VAL A 813 24.99 3.46 15.79
CA VAL A 813 24.60 2.35 16.67
C VAL A 813 25.60 2.24 17.81
N GLN A 814 25.13 2.50 19.03
CA GLN A 814 25.88 2.28 20.26
C GLN A 814 25.44 0.97 20.90
N THR A 815 26.25 -0.08 20.76
CA THR A 815 26.00 -1.39 21.38
C THR A 815 26.39 -1.34 22.86
N LEU A 816 25.41 -1.46 23.75
CA LEU A 816 25.60 -1.51 25.20
C LEU A 816 25.61 -2.94 25.74
N LEU A 817 24.78 -3.82 25.18
CA LEU A 817 24.73 -5.25 25.52
C LEU A 817 24.69 -6.13 24.27
N PRO A 818 25.33 -7.31 24.28
CA PRO A 818 26.25 -7.78 25.32
C PRO A 818 27.50 -6.89 25.41
N ILE A 819 28.03 -6.71 26.62
CA ILE A 819 29.25 -5.89 26.83
C ILE A 819 30.39 -6.44 25.98
N ASP A 820 30.58 -7.76 26.02
CA ASP A 820 31.56 -8.48 25.23
C ASP A 820 30.90 -9.16 24.02
N ALA A 821 30.77 -8.39 22.94
CA ALA A 821 30.14 -8.83 21.70
C ALA A 821 31.18 -9.11 20.59
N SER A 822 30.86 -10.07 19.72
CA SER A 822 31.45 -10.21 18.40
C SER A 822 30.59 -9.47 17.39
N VAL A 823 31.22 -8.65 16.54
CA VAL A 823 30.52 -7.94 15.47
C VAL A 823 31.08 -8.35 14.12
N ILE A 824 30.18 -8.77 13.24
CA ILE A 824 30.47 -9.12 11.85
C ILE A 824 29.65 -8.20 10.95
N ILE A 825 30.27 -7.66 9.90
CA ILE A 825 29.55 -7.06 8.78
C ILE A 825 29.62 -8.01 7.58
N SER A 826 28.54 -8.11 6.81
CA SER A 826 28.47 -8.97 5.62
C SER A 826 27.72 -8.25 4.52
N GLY A 827 28.18 -8.36 3.28
CA GLY A 827 27.56 -7.62 2.18
C GLY A 827 28.54 -7.14 1.13
N GLY A 828 28.09 -6.14 0.38
CA GLY A 828 28.83 -5.50 -0.70
C GLY A 828 28.56 -6.11 -2.07
N THR A 829 28.68 -5.28 -3.10
CA THR A 829 28.64 -5.67 -4.52
C THR A 829 30.00 -5.57 -5.21
N ASN A 830 31.00 -5.07 -4.48
CA ASN A 830 32.35 -4.83 -4.94
C ASN A 830 33.29 -5.45 -3.89
N GLY A 831 34.22 -6.32 -4.29
CA GLY A 831 35.16 -6.93 -3.36
C GLY A 831 35.34 -8.44 -3.58
N ALA A 832 35.18 -9.23 -2.51
CA ALA A 832 35.39 -10.67 -2.53
C ALA A 832 34.37 -11.37 -3.46
N SER A 833 34.80 -12.42 -4.16
CA SER A 833 33.89 -13.23 -4.97
C SER A 833 33.10 -14.19 -4.06
N CYS A 834 31.80 -13.98 -3.96
CA CYS A 834 30.89 -14.82 -3.19
C CYS A 834 30.31 -15.95 -4.03
N LYS A 835 30.20 -17.12 -3.41
CA LYS A 835 29.57 -18.28 -4.03
C LYS A 835 28.08 -18.05 -4.20
N GLN A 836 27.56 -18.26 -5.40
CA GLN A 836 26.15 -18.00 -5.70
C GLN A 836 25.29 -19.24 -5.41
N ALA A 837 24.04 -19.04 -4.99
CA ALA A 837 23.05 -20.10 -4.83
C ALA A 837 22.32 -20.38 -6.15
N HIS A 838 22.12 -21.65 -6.49
CA HIS A 838 21.46 -22.03 -7.74
C HIS A 838 19.96 -21.82 -7.63
N ASP A 839 19.33 -21.23 -8.65
CA ASP A 839 17.88 -21.27 -8.82
C ASP A 839 17.52 -22.23 -9.95
N SER A 840 17.05 -23.42 -9.59
CA SER A 840 16.63 -24.45 -10.55
C SER A 840 15.27 -24.17 -11.18
N PHE A 841 14.45 -23.29 -10.60
CA PHE A 841 13.12 -22.96 -11.12
C PHE A 841 13.22 -21.95 -12.26
N TYR A 842 14.11 -20.96 -12.12
CA TYR A 842 14.31 -19.89 -13.09
C TYR A 842 15.64 -20.01 -13.85
N ASN A 843 16.29 -21.17 -13.79
CA ASN A 843 17.56 -21.50 -14.47
C ASN A 843 18.70 -20.50 -14.22
N LYS A 844 18.74 -19.85 -13.04
CA LYS A 844 19.86 -18.99 -12.65
C LYS A 844 21.01 -19.86 -12.16
N ASP A 845 22.06 -19.93 -12.95
CA ASP A 845 23.21 -20.80 -12.67
C ASP A 845 23.98 -20.33 -11.42
N ALA A 846 24.38 -21.29 -10.57
CA ALA A 846 25.29 -21.07 -9.45
C ALA A 846 26.77 -21.11 -9.86
N SER A 847 27.07 -21.52 -11.09
CA SER A 847 28.42 -21.89 -11.50
C SER A 847 29.45 -20.76 -11.53
N VAL A 848 29.02 -19.49 -11.39
CA VAL A 848 29.91 -18.33 -11.40
C VAL A 848 29.83 -17.57 -10.07
N ASP A 849 30.82 -17.80 -9.21
CA ASP A 849 31.12 -16.92 -8.08
C ASP A 849 31.30 -15.49 -8.61
N ASN A 850 30.66 -14.52 -7.97
CA ASN A 850 30.74 -13.12 -8.39
C ASN A 850 30.82 -12.16 -7.18
N PRO A 851 31.15 -10.88 -7.40
CA PRO A 851 31.35 -9.91 -6.31
C PRO A 851 30.10 -9.50 -5.52
N ASP A 852 28.90 -9.99 -5.88
CA ASP A 852 27.68 -9.73 -5.11
C ASP A 852 27.59 -10.66 -3.90
N CYS A 853 27.67 -10.06 -2.73
CA CYS A 853 27.65 -10.68 -1.42
C CYS A 853 26.50 -10.14 -0.54
N ARG A 854 25.53 -9.43 -1.10
CA ARG A 854 24.48 -8.74 -0.33
C ARG A 854 23.57 -9.71 0.45
N PHE A 855 23.27 -10.88 -0.12
CA PHE A 855 22.20 -11.77 0.34
C PHE A 855 22.74 -13.11 0.83
N LEU A 856 23.77 -13.06 1.68
CA LEU A 856 24.44 -14.26 2.19
C LEU A 856 23.59 -15.02 3.21
N VAL A 857 23.37 -16.31 2.93
CA VAL A 857 22.68 -17.30 3.78
C VAL A 857 23.54 -18.56 3.89
N ARG A 858 23.44 -19.30 5.00
CA ARG A 858 24.15 -20.58 5.17
C ARG A 858 23.47 -21.68 4.37
N ALA A 859 24.25 -22.35 3.53
CA ALA A 859 23.86 -23.56 2.84
C ALA A 859 24.58 -24.76 3.43
N LYS A 860 23.87 -25.89 3.51
CA LYS A 860 24.45 -27.18 3.88
C LYS A 860 24.95 -27.87 2.61
N GLU A 861 26.24 -28.19 2.58
CA GLU A 861 26.89 -28.85 1.47
C GLU A 861 26.66 -30.37 1.50
N ALA A 862 26.99 -31.05 0.40
CA ALA A 862 26.82 -32.50 0.26
C ALA A 862 27.63 -33.31 1.29
N ASP A 863 28.77 -32.80 1.73
CA ASP A 863 29.61 -33.39 2.78
C ASP A 863 29.11 -33.06 4.21
N GLY A 864 28.00 -32.33 4.33
CA GLY A 864 27.40 -31.92 5.59
C GLY A 864 28.02 -30.67 6.22
N THR A 865 29.04 -30.06 5.61
CA THR A 865 29.60 -28.78 6.04
C THR A 865 28.63 -27.63 5.75
N LEU A 866 28.87 -26.48 6.40
CA LEU A 866 28.10 -25.27 6.17
C LEU A 866 28.97 -24.25 5.45
N SER A 867 28.44 -23.63 4.41
CA SER A 867 29.11 -22.54 3.72
C SER A 867 28.15 -21.41 3.40
N TRP A 868 28.66 -20.20 3.22
CA TRP A 868 27.84 -19.04 2.86
C TRP A 868 27.61 -19.01 1.34
N ARG A 869 26.36 -18.78 0.95
CA ARG A 869 25.93 -18.63 -0.44
C ARG A 869 25.15 -17.33 -0.59
N ASN A 870 25.42 -16.57 -1.64
CA ASN A 870 24.64 -15.40 -2.02
C ASN A 870 23.38 -15.86 -2.75
N VAL A 871 22.21 -15.52 -2.22
CA VAL A 871 20.92 -15.82 -2.86
C VAL A 871 20.52 -14.60 -3.70
N ALA A 872 21.06 -14.51 -4.91
CA ALA A 872 20.91 -13.33 -5.77
C ALA A 872 19.46 -13.11 -6.25
N ILE A 873 19.06 -11.84 -6.36
CA ILE A 873 17.82 -11.37 -6.99
C ILE A 873 17.82 -11.77 -8.47
N LEU A 874 16.68 -12.18 -9.02
CA LEU A 874 16.51 -12.40 -10.47
C LEU A 874 16.58 -11.08 -11.25
N GLU A 875 17.31 -11.09 -12.37
CA GLU A 875 17.50 -9.95 -13.26
C GLU A 875 16.81 -10.18 -14.62
N PRO A 876 16.53 -9.14 -15.42
CA PRO A 876 15.94 -9.33 -16.76
C PRO A 876 16.74 -10.26 -17.67
N SER A 877 18.06 -10.35 -17.50
CA SER A 877 18.93 -11.29 -18.23
C SER A 877 18.66 -12.76 -17.89
N ASP A 878 18.00 -13.05 -16.77
CA ASP A 878 17.65 -14.40 -16.33
C ASP A 878 16.35 -14.90 -17.01
N GLY A 879 15.84 -14.18 -18.01
CA GLY A 879 14.67 -14.58 -18.79
C GLY A 879 13.33 -14.38 -18.08
N VAL A 880 13.32 -13.61 -16.99
CA VAL A 880 12.09 -13.26 -16.27
C VAL A 880 11.47 -11.97 -16.83
N GLY A 881 10.17 -12.00 -17.12
CA GLY A 881 9.42 -10.87 -17.70
C GLY A 881 9.17 -9.70 -16.75
N MET A 882 9.77 -9.69 -15.56
CA MET A 882 9.67 -8.60 -14.60
C MET A 882 11.02 -7.89 -14.51
N THR A 883 11.01 -6.56 -14.58
CA THR A 883 12.17 -5.76 -14.20
C THR A 883 12.18 -5.66 -12.68
N ALA A 884 13.12 -6.36 -12.03
CA ALA A 884 13.43 -6.13 -10.62
C ALA A 884 13.99 -4.70 -10.48
N GLN A 885 13.11 -3.69 -10.42
CA GLN A 885 13.53 -2.31 -10.21
C GLN A 885 14.04 -2.16 -8.78
N SER A 886 15.36 -1.98 -8.64
CA SER A 886 16.03 -1.77 -7.36
C SER A 886 15.30 -0.70 -6.55
N THR A 887 14.88 -1.05 -5.35
CA THR A 887 14.34 -0.08 -4.40
C THR A 887 15.49 0.51 -3.58
N THR A 888 15.25 1.65 -2.93
CA THR A 888 16.21 2.23 -1.98
C THR A 888 16.39 1.39 -0.72
N ASP A 889 15.49 0.43 -0.47
CA ASP A 889 15.49 -0.47 0.68
C ASP A 889 16.09 -1.86 0.40
N THR A 890 16.47 -2.18 -0.85
CA THR A 890 17.03 -3.50 -1.21
C THR A 890 18.25 -3.86 -0.34
N GLY A 891 19.03 -2.86 0.06
CA GLY A 891 20.13 -2.99 1.01
C GLY A 891 21.40 -3.57 0.42
N ALA A 892 22.52 -3.26 1.06
CA ALA A 892 23.85 -3.68 0.60
C ALA A 892 24.65 -4.42 1.67
N TRP A 893 24.37 -4.18 2.95
CA TRP A 893 25.16 -4.70 4.06
C TRP A 893 24.28 -5.12 5.24
N ARG A 894 24.80 -6.03 6.05
CA ARG A 894 24.20 -6.52 7.29
C ARG A 894 25.25 -6.61 8.39
N MET A 895 25.02 -5.88 9.48
CA MET A 895 25.72 -6.04 10.74
C MET A 895 25.08 -7.13 11.59
N GLN A 896 25.92 -7.94 12.23
CA GLN A 896 25.57 -9.09 13.06
C GLN A 896 26.27 -8.92 14.41
N ILE A 897 25.49 -8.81 15.48
CA ILE A 897 25.98 -8.69 16.86
C ILE A 897 25.64 -9.97 17.61
N SER A 898 26.66 -10.67 18.11
CA SER A 898 26.50 -11.91 18.88
C SER A 898 27.30 -11.82 20.18
N PRO A 899 26.89 -12.49 21.27
CA PRO A 899 27.77 -12.63 22.43
C PRO A 899 29.00 -13.45 22.04
N LYS A 900 30.20 -13.11 22.55
CA LYS A 900 31.40 -13.92 22.28
C LYS A 900 31.31 -15.33 22.88
N THR A 901 30.62 -15.45 24.01
CA THR A 901 30.32 -16.73 24.65
C THR A 901 28.84 -17.03 24.50
N PRO A 902 28.44 -18.14 23.85
CA PRO A 902 27.04 -18.51 23.74
C PRO A 902 26.38 -18.67 25.12
N PRO A 903 25.15 -18.17 25.30
CA PRO A 903 24.41 -18.37 26.54
C PRO A 903 24.08 -19.86 26.75
N ALA A 904 24.01 -20.28 28.01
CA ALA A 904 23.53 -21.61 28.38
C ALA A 904 22.02 -21.73 28.13
N ALA A 905 21.52 -22.95 27.90
CA ALA A 905 20.09 -23.23 27.82
C ALA A 905 19.36 -22.71 29.07
N GLY A 906 18.24 -22.02 28.87
CA GLY A 906 17.44 -21.40 29.92
C GLY A 906 18.00 -20.07 30.44
N SER A 907 19.27 -19.74 30.18
CA SER A 907 19.82 -18.42 30.51
C SER A 907 19.35 -17.36 29.50
N THR A 908 19.14 -16.13 29.96
CA THR A 908 18.66 -15.05 29.09
C THR A 908 19.83 -14.24 28.56
N GLN A 909 19.92 -14.10 27.25
CA GLN A 909 20.84 -13.19 26.57
C GLN A 909 20.15 -11.86 26.32
N HIS A 910 20.81 -10.78 26.74
CA HIS A 910 20.34 -9.42 26.49
C HIS A 910 21.11 -8.77 25.34
N PHE A 911 20.38 -8.12 24.44
CA PHE A 911 20.95 -7.15 23.50
C PHE A 911 20.39 -5.77 23.82
N LEU A 912 21.22 -4.75 23.77
CA LEU A 912 20.79 -3.38 24.01
C LEU A 912 21.57 -2.46 23.09
N ASN A 913 20.88 -1.87 22.13
CA ASN A 913 21.43 -0.90 21.20
C ASN A 913 20.76 0.46 21.41
N VAL A 914 21.56 1.53 21.41
CA VAL A 914 21.06 2.90 21.34
C VAL A 914 21.37 3.47 19.96
N LEU A 915 20.34 3.86 19.22
CA LEU A 915 20.45 4.45 17.90
C LEU A 915 20.41 5.97 18.04
N HIS A 916 21.50 6.60 17.64
CA HIS A 916 21.66 8.06 17.62
C HIS A 916 21.46 8.56 16.19
N VAL A 917 20.32 9.17 15.93
CA VAL A 917 19.95 9.68 14.60
C VAL A 917 20.43 11.11 14.43
N ALA A 918 21.02 11.43 13.29
CA ALA A 918 21.58 12.74 12.99
C ALA A 918 21.60 13.02 11.49
N ASP A 919 21.83 14.27 11.13
CA ASP A 919 22.25 14.63 9.77
C ASP A 919 23.65 14.06 9.51
N VAL A 920 23.96 13.76 8.26
CA VAL A 920 25.27 13.23 7.87
C VAL A 920 26.41 14.21 8.25
N ASP A 921 27.46 13.69 8.86
CA ASP A 921 28.61 14.47 9.39
C ASP A 921 29.67 14.82 8.32
N GLN A 922 29.40 14.47 7.05
CA GLN A 922 30.30 14.65 5.89
C GLN A 922 31.65 13.91 6.01
N LYS A 923 31.83 13.02 6.99
CA LYS A 923 33.02 12.16 7.06
C LYS A 923 32.89 10.99 6.08
N PRO A 924 33.95 10.65 5.33
CA PRO A 924 33.92 9.52 4.39
C PRO A 924 33.96 8.16 5.09
N ASP A 925 34.59 8.10 6.27
CA ASP A 925 34.83 6.89 7.05
C ASP A 925 34.90 7.20 8.56
N GLY A 926 35.13 6.16 9.36
CA GLY A 926 35.17 6.25 10.82
C GLY A 926 33.80 6.41 11.48
N ALA A 927 33.75 6.01 12.76
CA ALA A 927 32.56 6.23 13.57
C ALA A 927 32.33 7.72 13.83
N ALA A 928 31.07 8.16 13.77
CA ALA A 928 30.67 9.49 14.19
C ALA A 928 30.81 9.63 15.72
N ASP A 929 31.11 10.85 16.15
CA ASP A 929 31.25 11.16 17.57
C ASP A 929 29.86 11.22 18.23
N ILE A 930 29.62 10.36 19.22
CA ILE A 930 28.40 10.42 20.02
C ILE A 930 28.65 11.31 21.24
N SER A 931 28.40 12.62 21.08
CA SER A 931 28.58 13.58 22.18
C SER A 931 27.68 13.29 23.39
N ASP A 932 26.66 12.46 23.23
CA ASP A 932 25.59 12.17 24.17
C ASP A 932 25.30 10.67 24.38
N ALA A 933 26.39 9.91 24.43
CA ALA A 933 26.43 8.47 24.66
C ALA A 933 25.67 8.04 25.92
N ALA A 934 24.95 6.94 25.80
CA ALA A 934 24.26 6.30 26.91
C ALA A 934 25.21 5.38 27.70
N VAL A 935 24.91 5.10 28.96
CA VAL A 935 25.73 4.24 29.83
C VAL A 935 24.85 3.25 30.59
N VAL A 936 25.23 1.98 30.62
CA VAL A 936 24.56 0.97 31.46
C VAL A 936 24.89 1.27 32.94
N LEU A 937 23.88 1.54 33.75
CA LEU A 937 24.01 1.76 35.19
C LEU A 937 24.03 0.45 35.97
N SER A 938 23.14 -0.48 35.60
CA SER A 938 23.02 -1.78 36.28
C SER A 938 22.34 -2.81 35.40
N GLN A 939 22.64 -4.08 35.68
CA GLN A 939 22.00 -5.25 35.11
C GLN A 939 21.60 -6.18 36.25
N ASP A 940 20.32 -6.56 36.27
CA ASP A 940 19.73 -7.51 37.20
C ASP A 940 18.83 -8.48 36.43
N ILE A 941 18.52 -9.62 37.04
CA ILE A 941 17.58 -10.59 36.47
C ILE A 941 16.16 -10.02 36.27
N SER A 942 15.79 -8.97 37.01
CA SER A 942 14.49 -8.29 36.89
C SER A 942 14.52 -7.04 36.00
N GLY A 943 15.66 -6.38 35.85
CA GLY A 943 15.77 -5.22 34.95
C GLY A 943 17.17 -4.73 34.60
N VAL A 944 17.24 -3.94 33.53
CA VAL A 944 18.44 -3.27 33.04
C VAL A 944 18.20 -1.76 33.03
N ALA A 945 19.10 -0.99 33.64
CA ALA A 945 19.00 0.47 33.69
C ALA A 945 20.10 1.16 32.88
N VAL A 946 19.71 2.18 32.13
CA VAL A 946 20.56 2.97 31.25
C VAL A 946 20.43 4.45 31.62
N LYS A 947 21.57 5.12 31.79
CA LYS A 947 21.68 6.57 31.93
C LYS A 947 21.80 7.22 30.56
N MET A 948 20.99 8.24 30.33
CA MET A 948 21.06 9.14 29.19
C MET A 948 21.82 10.42 29.57
N LYS A 949 22.45 11.12 28.61
CA LYS A 949 23.22 12.34 28.89
C LYS A 949 22.39 13.49 29.46
N ASP A 950 21.11 13.57 29.12
CA ASP A 950 20.18 14.58 29.64
C ASP A 950 19.72 14.30 31.08
N GLY A 951 20.31 13.30 31.73
CA GLY A 951 20.00 12.90 33.10
C GLY A 951 18.86 11.88 33.20
N GLN A 952 18.13 11.59 32.12
CA GLN A 952 17.07 10.59 32.17
C GLN A 952 17.63 9.19 32.44
N THR A 953 16.91 8.41 33.25
CA THR A 953 17.21 6.99 33.47
C THR A 953 16.13 6.15 32.81
N ILE A 954 16.52 5.23 31.94
CA ILE A 954 15.62 4.29 31.25
C ILE A 954 15.82 2.91 31.86
N VAL A 955 14.75 2.32 32.40
CA VAL A 955 14.78 1.00 33.03
C VAL A 955 13.89 0.05 32.25
N PHE A 956 14.47 -1.03 31.73
CA PHE A 956 13.75 -2.10 31.05
C PHE A 956 13.54 -3.29 31.99
N SER A 957 12.33 -3.81 32.04
CA SER A 957 12.10 -5.15 32.58
C SER A 957 12.82 -6.20 31.73
N SER A 958 13.57 -7.09 32.37
CA SER A 958 14.14 -8.31 31.78
C SER A 958 13.29 -9.56 32.06
N SER A 959 12.11 -9.38 32.66
CA SER A 959 11.21 -10.48 33.03
C SER A 959 10.44 -11.03 31.83
N ALA A 960 10.15 -12.34 31.87
CA ALA A 960 9.39 -13.07 30.86
C ALA A 960 7.91 -12.64 30.77
N ALA A 961 7.34 -12.22 31.89
CA ALA A 961 6.00 -11.65 32.00
C ALA A 961 6.11 -10.17 32.38
N PRO A 962 5.05 -9.36 32.20
CA PRO A 962 5.02 -8.00 32.72
C PRO A 962 5.47 -7.97 34.18
N ALA A 963 6.52 -7.20 34.47
CA ALA A 963 7.19 -7.26 35.75
C ALA A 963 6.27 -6.74 36.85
N THR A 964 6.08 -7.55 37.88
CA THR A 964 5.47 -7.13 39.14
C THR A 964 6.53 -6.54 40.08
N ASN A 965 7.80 -6.85 39.87
CA ASN A 965 8.90 -6.33 40.68
C ASN A 965 10.12 -6.08 39.79
N ILE A 966 10.79 -4.95 39.99
CA ILE A 966 12.00 -4.59 39.24
C ILE A 966 12.97 -3.80 40.13
N ARG A 967 14.26 -4.10 40.04
CA ARG A 967 15.31 -3.36 40.76
C ARG A 967 16.37 -2.80 39.81
N TRP A 968 16.92 -1.64 40.16
CA TRP A 968 18.05 -1.02 39.47
C TRP A 968 18.90 -0.20 40.44
N LYS A 969 20.12 0.15 40.01
CA LYS A 969 20.92 1.19 40.68
C LYS A 969 20.58 2.54 40.07
N PRO A 970 20.07 3.51 40.85
CA PRO A 970 19.77 4.85 40.34
C PRO A 970 21.07 5.62 40.11
N ASP A 971 21.04 6.60 39.22
CA ASP A 971 22.11 7.60 39.12
C ASP A 971 21.93 8.66 40.20
N SER A 972 22.79 8.63 41.22
CA SER A 972 22.71 9.54 42.38
C SER A 972 22.86 11.02 42.02
N ASN A 973 23.36 11.33 40.82
CA ASN A 973 23.54 12.68 40.32
C ASN A 973 22.51 13.05 39.24
N SER A 974 21.51 12.19 38.99
CA SER A 974 20.49 12.44 37.97
C SER A 974 19.61 13.62 38.37
N THR A 975 19.41 14.53 37.42
CA THR A 975 18.43 15.62 37.49
C THR A 975 17.23 15.35 36.58
N GLY A 976 17.19 14.19 35.94
CA GLY A 976 16.18 13.80 34.95
C GLY A 976 15.21 12.76 35.51
N ARG A 977 14.08 12.60 34.81
CA ARG A 977 13.09 11.57 35.17
C ARG A 977 13.62 10.15 34.95
N THR A 978 13.13 9.22 35.77
CA THR A 978 13.28 7.78 35.51
C THR A 978 12.01 7.24 34.84
N LEU A 979 12.18 6.54 33.72
CA LEU A 979 11.11 5.85 32.99
C LEU A 979 11.33 4.33 33.12
N VAL A 980 10.36 3.65 33.72
CA VAL A 980 10.41 2.19 33.95
C VAL A 980 9.40 1.50 33.05
N PHE A 981 9.87 0.59 32.19
CA PHE A 981 9.10 -0.05 31.12
C PHE A 981 8.90 -1.55 31.37
N GLY A 982 7.80 -2.09 30.83
CA GLY A 982 7.50 -3.53 30.88
C GLY A 982 6.94 -4.02 32.21
N LEU A 983 6.25 -3.17 32.96
CA LEU A 983 5.58 -3.54 34.21
C LEU A 983 4.18 -4.11 33.97
N ALA A 984 3.63 -4.78 34.98
CA ALA A 984 2.20 -5.12 35.00
C ALA A 984 1.35 -3.85 34.79
N LYS A 985 0.39 -3.89 33.86
CA LYS A 985 -0.45 -2.74 33.46
C LYS A 985 -1.46 -2.39 34.56
N ASN A 986 -1.74 -1.11 34.74
CA ASN A 986 -2.70 -0.60 35.73
C ASN A 986 -2.45 -1.11 37.17
N ALA A 987 -1.18 -1.32 37.53
CA ALA A 987 -0.78 -1.81 38.83
C ALA A 987 -0.16 -0.67 39.64
N LYS A 988 -0.43 -0.66 40.95
CA LYS A 988 0.16 0.30 41.88
C LYS A 988 1.46 -0.24 42.45
N PHE A 989 2.45 0.64 42.57
CA PHE A 989 3.79 0.33 43.00
C PHE A 989 4.28 1.31 44.06
N MET A 990 5.20 0.83 44.89
CA MET A 990 5.98 1.62 45.84
C MET A 990 7.46 1.48 45.48
N LEU A 991 8.17 2.61 45.43
CA LEU A 991 9.62 2.66 45.26
C LEU A 991 10.28 2.54 46.64
N THR A 992 11.19 1.59 46.81
CA THR A 992 11.96 1.46 48.05
C THR A 992 13.04 2.54 48.13
N SER A 993 13.39 2.94 49.35
CA SER A 993 14.63 3.70 49.57
C SER A 993 15.84 2.87 49.12
N PRO A 994 16.93 3.52 48.66
CA PRO A 994 18.15 2.80 48.29
C PRO A 994 18.67 1.96 49.47
N GLY A 995 18.93 0.67 49.22
CA GLY A 995 19.57 -0.21 50.20
C GLY A 995 21.04 0.15 50.44
N GLN A 996 21.70 -0.55 51.38
CA GLN A 996 23.15 -0.39 51.59
C GLN A 996 23.99 -0.80 50.36
N ASP A 997 23.44 -1.65 49.49
CA ASP A 997 24.03 -2.08 48.22
C ASP A 997 23.75 -1.08 47.06
N GLY A 998 23.04 0.02 47.35
CA GLY A 998 22.72 1.09 46.41
C GLY A 998 21.59 0.79 45.43
N TRP A 999 20.87 -0.32 45.61
CA TRP A 999 19.74 -0.67 44.73
C TRP A 999 18.43 -0.08 45.24
N VAL A 1000 17.59 0.33 44.30
CA VAL A 1000 16.18 0.64 44.53
C VAL A 1000 15.32 -0.41 43.84
N GLU A 1001 14.11 -0.59 44.35
CA GLU A 1001 13.19 -1.61 43.88
C GLU A 1001 11.77 -1.04 43.80
N LEU A 1002 11.08 -1.35 42.71
CA LEU A 1002 9.70 -0.95 42.48
C LEU A 1002 8.80 -2.18 42.66
N LYS A 1003 8.07 -2.24 43.78
CA LYS A 1003 7.27 -3.41 44.22
C LYS A 1003 5.78 -3.16 44.10
N PRO A 1004 4.94 -4.20 43.90
CA PRO A 1004 3.50 -4.05 43.94
C PRO A 1004 3.05 -3.55 45.31
N SER A 1005 2.12 -2.62 45.34
CA SER A 1005 1.55 -2.13 46.59
C SER A 1005 0.12 -1.64 46.38
N THR A 1006 -0.79 -2.00 47.29
CA THR A 1006 -2.17 -1.46 47.28
C THR A 1006 -2.24 0.01 47.67
N THR A 1007 -1.23 0.50 48.40
CA THR A 1007 -1.12 1.88 48.92
C THR A 1007 -0.03 2.71 48.22
N GLY A 1008 0.66 2.13 47.22
CA GLY A 1008 1.74 2.79 46.49
C GLY A 1008 1.31 4.03 45.72
N SER A 1009 2.22 4.99 45.59
CA SER A 1009 2.00 6.27 44.90
C SER A 1009 2.27 6.23 43.40
N TYR A 1010 2.95 5.19 42.89
CA TYR A 1010 3.28 5.07 41.47
C TYR A 1010 2.30 4.12 40.79
N LEU A 1011 1.56 4.61 39.79
CA LEU A 1011 0.65 3.79 38.99
C LEU A 1011 1.28 3.53 37.62
N SER A 1012 1.40 2.27 37.23
CA SER A 1012 1.79 1.94 35.86
C SER A 1012 0.66 2.26 34.88
N SER A 1013 1.03 2.73 33.70
CA SER A 1013 0.07 3.05 32.65
C SER A 1013 -0.79 1.84 32.25
N ILE A 1014 -2.02 2.11 31.82
CA ILE A 1014 -2.97 1.08 31.39
C ILE A 1014 -2.58 0.42 30.05
N HIS A 1015 -1.79 1.10 29.22
CA HIS A 1015 -1.47 0.66 27.86
C HIS A 1015 -0.09 -0.02 27.78
N GLY A 1016 0.96 0.67 28.25
CA GLY A 1016 2.34 0.22 28.16
C GLY A 1016 2.89 -0.44 29.41
N GLY A 1017 2.22 -0.31 30.57
CA GLY A 1017 2.82 -0.73 31.85
C GLY A 1017 4.06 0.10 32.18
N VAL A 1018 3.99 1.42 31.95
CA VAL A 1018 5.09 2.36 32.16
C VAL A 1018 4.88 3.15 33.44
N VAL A 1019 5.92 3.29 34.25
CA VAL A 1019 5.95 4.18 35.42
C VAL A 1019 6.92 5.33 35.17
N ARG A 1020 6.48 6.55 35.48
CA ARG A 1020 7.30 7.77 35.42
C ARG A 1020 7.61 8.21 36.85
N ILE A 1021 8.90 8.32 37.17
CA ILE A 1021 9.40 8.76 38.47
C ILE A 1021 10.11 10.09 38.24
N ASN A 1022 9.56 11.16 38.82
CA ASN A 1022 10.19 12.47 38.78
C ASN A 1022 11.39 12.52 39.75
N PRO A 1023 12.43 13.30 39.44
CA PRO A 1023 13.64 13.41 40.26
C PRO A 1023 13.39 13.96 41.67
#